data_AF-A0A926F5A0-F1
#
_entry.id   AF-A0A926F5A0-F1
#
_cell.length_a   1.000
_cell.length_b   1.000
_cell.length_c   1.000
_cell.angle_alpha   90.00
_cell.angle_beta   90.00
_cell.angle_gamma   90.00
#
_symmetry.space_group_name_H-M   'P 1'
#
loop_
_entity.id
_entity.type
_entity.pdbx_description
1 polymer ?
#
loop_
_entity_poly.entity_id
_entity_poly.type
_entity_poly.pdbx_seq_one_letter_code
_entity_poly.pdbx_strand_id
1 'polypeptide(L)'
;MGNVYRKLTEDEVLQLKSQSCLADDWEKVFVAEGFSTKYVHHTRFSGEVKLGEFRSEFTLPGGIKKHSGLRHVTLHNVTVGNNCCIENIQNYIANYEIGDGAFIENVDIILVEGRSTFGNGIEVSVLNETGGREVLINDKLSAHQAYILALYRHRPELISRMKEITDFYSNKHASTVGSIGKGVMILNTGSIRNVRIGDCCRICGTCRLSNGSINSNEMAPVHIGHGVICDDFIISSGSHVDDGAVLTRCFVGQACRLGHNYSASDSLFFSNCQGENGEACAIFAGPYTVTHHKSTLLIAGMFSFMNAGSGSNQSNHMYKLGPIHQGTMERGAKTTSDSYILWPARVGAFSLVMGRHVNHADTSNLPFSYLIEQQNTTFLVPGVNLRSVGTIRDAQKWPKRDQRKDPNQLDYINYNLLSPYTIQKMFAGRKILKELKRVSGETSETYSYQSAKIKNSSLNSGIRYYEIAIHKFLGNSIIKRLEGTNFQSNEEIRQRLKPDTEIGIGEWVDISGLIAPKSEIEKLMNGIESGEINRLKHINARFAEMHTNYYTYEWTWAYNKIQEFYGLNPETITAKEIIAIVQDWKVSVVGLDRMVYDDARKEFSLSAMTGFGADGSRDEMKLDFEQVRGDFESNPFVTAVLKHIDDKTALGDELINRIGQLA
;
A
#
# COMPACT_ATOMS: atom_id res chain seq x y z
N MET A 1 27.97 7.91 20.10
CA MET A 1 28.63 8.68 21.19
C MET A 1 28.87 10.06 20.62
N GLY A 2 28.40 11.12 21.29
CA GLY A 2 28.53 12.48 20.76
C GLY A 2 29.98 12.94 20.79
N ASN A 3 30.41 13.66 19.74
CA ASN A 3 31.73 14.28 19.72
C ASN A 3 31.84 15.31 20.85
N VAL A 4 32.95 15.28 21.59
CA VAL A 4 33.33 16.39 22.47
C VAL A 4 33.93 17.47 21.57
N TYR A 5 33.33 18.66 21.59
CA TYR A 5 33.75 19.79 20.77
C TYR A 5 34.63 20.74 21.57
N ARG A 6 35.75 21.17 20.97
CA ARG A 6 36.63 22.22 21.49
C ARG A 6 36.69 23.41 20.53
N LYS A 7 37.17 24.54 21.03
CA LYS A 7 37.51 25.68 20.15
C LYS A 7 38.71 25.34 19.28
N LEU A 8 38.80 26.03 18.13
CA LEU A 8 40.01 26.02 17.31
C LEU A 8 41.19 26.62 18.11
N THR A 9 42.38 26.07 17.88
CA THR A 9 43.64 26.67 18.34
C THR A 9 44.05 27.80 17.39
N GLU A 10 44.92 28.70 17.85
CA GLU A 10 45.42 29.80 17.01
C GLU A 10 46.13 29.29 15.74
N ASP A 11 46.92 28.23 15.86
CA ASP A 11 47.59 27.59 14.73
C ASP A 11 46.59 27.03 13.70
N GLU A 12 45.51 26.40 14.15
CA GLU A 12 44.46 25.91 13.27
C GLU A 12 43.72 27.05 12.56
N VAL A 13 43.46 28.17 13.26
CA VAL A 13 42.84 29.36 12.66
C VAL A 13 43.75 29.96 11.58
N LEU A 14 45.06 30.10 11.84
CA LEU A 14 46.03 30.59 10.86
C LEU A 14 46.10 29.66 9.64
N GLN A 15 46.12 28.35 9.88
CA GLN A 15 46.15 27.34 8.82
C GLN A 15 44.88 27.40 7.95
N LEU A 16 43.69 27.49 8.55
CA LEU A 16 42.42 27.65 7.81
C LEU A 16 42.38 28.95 6.99
N LYS A 17 42.86 30.08 7.54
CA LYS A 17 42.98 31.34 6.78
C LYS A 17 43.90 31.20 5.57
N SER A 18 45.03 30.49 5.71
CA SER A 18 45.95 30.22 4.59
C SER A 18 45.30 29.36 3.49
N GLN A 19 44.33 28.52 3.86
CA GLN A 19 43.53 27.69 2.96
C GLN A 19 42.31 28.44 2.39
N SER A 20 42.33 29.78 2.44
CA SER A 20 41.26 30.66 1.97
C SER A 20 39.92 30.45 2.69
N CYS A 21 39.94 29.99 3.94
CA CYS A 21 38.74 29.94 4.77
C CYS A 21 38.50 31.27 5.49
N LEU A 22 37.23 31.60 5.66
CA LEU A 22 36.76 32.81 6.32
C LEU A 22 35.80 32.43 7.44
N ALA A 23 35.80 33.16 8.55
CA ALA A 23 34.78 33.05 9.57
C ALA A 23 34.35 34.45 9.99
N ASP A 24 33.04 34.65 10.18
CA ASP A 24 32.53 35.90 10.75
C ASP A 24 32.99 36.04 12.23
N ASP A 25 33.13 34.92 12.95
CA ASP A 25 33.69 34.83 14.29
C ASP A 25 34.31 33.43 14.52
N TRP A 26 35.63 33.35 14.65
CA TRP A 26 36.35 32.07 14.84
C TRP A 26 36.07 31.43 16.20
N GLU A 27 35.64 32.20 17.22
CA GLU A 27 35.31 31.69 18.54
C GLU A 27 34.02 30.83 18.55
N LYS A 28 33.22 30.94 17.48
CA LYS A 28 31.98 30.18 17.27
C LYS A 28 32.16 28.96 16.36
N VAL A 29 33.39 28.68 15.94
CA VAL A 29 33.75 27.47 15.19
C VAL A 29 34.37 26.47 16.16
N PHE A 30 33.68 25.35 16.35
CA PHE A 30 34.11 24.27 17.21
C PHE A 30 34.46 23.03 16.40
N VAL A 31 35.41 22.24 16.90
CA VAL A 31 35.93 21.06 16.22
C VAL A 31 36.00 19.88 17.19
N ALA A 32 35.79 18.67 16.68
CA ALA A 32 35.95 17.44 17.45
C ALA A 32 37.41 17.21 17.89
N GLU A 33 37.60 16.48 18.99
CA GLU A 33 38.93 15.97 19.36
C GLU A 33 39.51 15.14 18.19
N GLY A 34 40.74 15.45 17.76
CA GLY A 34 41.37 14.77 16.62
C GLY A 34 41.04 15.35 15.23
N PHE A 35 40.37 16.50 15.16
CA PHE A 35 40.17 17.29 13.94
C PHE A 35 41.50 17.66 13.25
N SER A 36 41.47 17.72 11.91
CA SER A 36 42.60 18.19 11.08
C SER A 36 42.11 19.20 10.06
N THR A 37 42.81 20.34 9.98
CA THR A 37 42.54 21.43 9.02
C THR A 37 42.88 21.07 7.57
N LYS A 38 43.67 20.01 7.34
CA LYS A 38 44.25 19.63 6.04
C LYS A 38 43.21 19.50 4.91
N TYR A 39 41.98 19.13 5.23
CA TYR A 39 40.92 18.85 4.25
C TYR A 39 39.79 19.89 4.26
N VAL A 40 40.06 21.09 4.79
CA VAL A 40 39.12 22.22 4.80
C VAL A 40 39.69 23.37 3.98
N HIS A 41 39.09 23.69 2.83
CA HIS A 41 39.59 24.70 1.90
C HIS A 41 38.45 25.58 1.39
N HIS A 42 38.72 26.86 1.11
CA HIS A 42 37.75 27.79 0.51
C HIS A 42 36.36 27.75 1.19
N THR A 43 36.35 27.66 2.52
CA THR A 43 35.12 27.48 3.30
C THR A 43 34.81 28.74 4.10
N ARG A 44 33.56 29.19 4.07
CA ARG A 44 33.08 30.31 4.88
C ARG A 44 32.21 29.81 6.03
N PHE A 45 32.53 30.24 7.24
CA PHE A 45 31.80 29.93 8.46
C PHE A 45 31.05 31.17 8.96
N SER A 46 29.79 30.99 9.34
CA SER A 46 28.95 32.04 9.92
C SER A 46 28.08 31.45 11.04
N GLY A 47 27.79 32.23 12.07
CA GLY A 47 27.05 31.75 13.23
C GLY A 47 27.80 30.66 14.01
N GLU A 48 27.09 29.69 14.59
CA GLU A 48 27.69 28.58 15.34
C GLU A 48 27.97 27.39 14.40
N VAL A 49 29.24 27.03 14.21
CA VAL A 49 29.62 25.89 13.36
C VAL A 49 30.36 24.84 14.19
N LYS A 50 29.98 23.57 14.04
CA LYS A 50 30.64 22.43 14.69
C LYS A 50 31.12 21.44 13.64
N LEU A 51 32.38 21.03 13.68
CA LEU A 51 32.98 20.14 12.69
C LEU A 51 33.49 18.84 13.33
N GLY A 52 33.13 17.71 12.74
CA GLY A 52 33.67 16.39 13.05
C GLY A 52 35.06 16.15 12.45
N GLU A 53 35.55 14.93 12.56
CA GLU A 53 36.83 14.50 11.99
C GLU A 53 36.72 14.23 10.47
N PHE A 54 37.80 14.41 9.72
CA PHE A 54 37.85 14.08 8.28
C PHE A 54 38.99 13.09 8.00
N ARG A 55 38.69 11.78 8.03
CA ARG A 55 39.69 10.70 7.86
C ARG A 55 39.36 9.71 6.76
N SER A 56 38.09 9.62 6.35
CA SER A 56 37.65 8.64 5.37
C SER A 56 37.81 9.13 3.93
N GLU A 57 37.84 8.18 3.00
CA GLU A 57 37.70 8.40 1.56
C GLU A 57 36.41 7.77 1.04
N PHE A 58 35.79 8.43 0.07
CA PHE A 58 34.63 7.98 -0.69
C PHE A 58 35.10 7.49 -2.05
N THR A 59 34.59 6.33 -2.50
CA THR A 59 34.80 5.84 -3.86
C THR A 59 33.52 6.07 -4.67
N LEU A 60 33.60 6.94 -5.67
CA LEU A 60 32.50 7.28 -6.56
C LEU A 60 32.43 6.32 -7.76
N PRO A 61 31.28 6.25 -8.47
CA PRO A 61 31.18 5.52 -9.73
C PRO A 61 32.32 5.91 -10.69
N GLY A 62 32.90 4.91 -11.36
CA GLY A 62 34.10 5.09 -12.19
C GLY A 62 35.44 5.02 -11.43
N GLY A 63 35.43 4.78 -10.11
CA GLY A 63 36.62 4.51 -9.31
C GLY A 63 37.35 5.75 -8.79
N ILE A 64 36.79 6.95 -9.00
CA ILE A 64 37.34 8.19 -8.45
C ILE A 64 37.24 8.14 -6.92
N LYS A 65 38.35 8.44 -6.25
CA LYS A 65 38.38 8.59 -4.79
C LYS A 65 38.36 10.05 -4.40
N LYS A 66 37.52 10.39 -3.43
CA LYS A 66 37.46 11.71 -2.81
C LYS A 66 37.64 11.60 -1.31
N HIS A 67 38.45 12.47 -0.73
CA HIS A 67 38.65 12.49 0.71
C HIS A 67 37.55 13.30 1.39
N SER A 68 37.11 12.85 2.57
CA SER A 68 36.22 13.63 3.45
C SER A 68 36.82 15.00 3.78
N GLY A 69 35.98 16.01 3.93
CA GLY A 69 36.41 17.39 4.08
C GLY A 69 35.37 18.41 3.60
N LEU A 70 35.76 19.68 3.66
CA LEU A 70 34.96 20.82 3.22
C LEU A 70 35.71 21.57 2.12
N ARG A 71 35.07 21.78 0.97
CA ARG A 71 35.67 22.57 -0.13
C ARG A 71 34.64 23.45 -0.80
N HIS A 72 34.92 24.74 -0.98
CA HIS A 72 34.00 25.67 -1.66
C HIS A 72 32.57 25.60 -1.09
N VAL A 73 32.44 25.89 0.20
CA VAL A 73 31.17 25.81 0.91
C VAL A 73 31.00 26.98 1.88
N THR A 74 29.79 27.51 1.96
CA THR A 74 29.37 28.45 3.01
C THR A 74 28.45 27.73 3.99
N LEU A 75 28.82 27.72 5.27
CA LEU A 75 28.07 27.10 6.36
C LEU A 75 27.60 28.17 7.36
N HIS A 76 26.31 28.17 7.67
CA HIS A 76 25.71 29.07 8.67
C HIS A 76 24.90 28.29 9.71
N ASN A 77 25.28 28.31 10.99
CA ASN A 77 24.62 27.51 12.05
C ASN A 77 24.53 26.01 11.70
N VAL A 78 25.67 25.40 11.37
CA VAL A 78 25.73 24.00 10.90
C VAL A 78 26.59 23.15 11.82
N THR A 79 26.09 21.96 12.17
CA THR A 79 26.91 20.89 12.75
C THR A 79 27.19 19.85 11.66
N VAL A 80 28.46 19.59 11.39
CA VAL A 80 28.93 18.57 10.45
C VAL A 80 29.51 17.41 11.24
N GLY A 81 28.97 16.21 11.04
CA GLY A 81 29.44 14.96 11.64
C GLY A 81 30.81 14.51 11.13
N ASN A 82 31.21 13.34 11.61
CA ASN A 82 32.49 12.74 11.23
C ASN A 82 32.47 12.22 9.80
N ASN A 83 33.58 12.38 9.09
CA ASN A 83 33.86 11.83 7.78
C ASN A 83 32.89 12.29 6.68
N CYS A 84 32.30 13.48 6.82
CA CYS A 84 31.48 14.07 5.78
C CYS A 84 32.35 14.63 4.64
N CYS A 85 31.85 14.57 3.41
CA CYS A 85 32.43 15.24 2.25
C CYS A 85 31.41 16.27 1.75
N ILE A 86 31.71 17.56 1.90
CA ILE A 86 30.84 18.65 1.44
C ILE A 86 31.64 19.53 0.48
N GLU A 87 31.30 19.48 -0.80
CA GLU A 87 32.06 20.15 -1.84
C GLU A 87 31.18 20.96 -2.80
N ASN A 88 31.69 22.11 -3.24
CA ASN A 88 31.13 22.89 -4.35
C ASN A 88 29.66 23.30 -4.15
N ILE A 89 29.31 23.70 -2.92
CA ILE A 89 27.98 24.25 -2.64
C ILE A 89 27.92 25.64 -3.24
N GLN A 90 27.08 25.83 -4.26
CA GLN A 90 27.07 27.05 -5.07
C GLN A 90 26.57 28.26 -4.27
N ASN A 91 25.72 28.03 -3.29
CA ASN A 91 25.20 29.06 -2.39
C ASN A 91 25.64 28.78 -0.94
N TYR A 92 24.77 28.21 -0.10
CA TYR A 92 25.09 27.92 1.30
C TYR A 92 24.26 26.77 1.89
N ILE A 93 24.76 26.25 3.01
CA ILE A 93 24.01 25.38 3.92
C ILE A 93 23.74 26.17 5.21
N ALA A 94 22.47 26.26 5.62
CA ALA A 94 22.07 27.01 6.81
C ALA A 94 21.12 26.25 7.73
N ASN A 95 21.40 26.27 9.03
CA ASN A 95 20.56 25.71 10.10
C ASN A 95 20.33 24.20 9.95
N TYR A 96 21.43 23.42 9.89
CA TYR A 96 21.38 21.96 9.73
C TYR A 96 22.34 21.21 10.65
N GLU A 97 21.91 20.04 11.10
CA GLU A 97 22.77 18.99 11.64
C GLU A 97 22.97 17.91 10.58
N ILE A 98 24.22 17.65 10.20
CA ILE A 98 24.62 16.69 9.17
C ILE A 98 25.31 15.51 9.85
N GLY A 99 24.74 14.33 9.70
CA GLY A 99 25.24 13.09 10.30
C GLY A 99 26.49 12.54 9.62
N ASP A 100 27.14 11.60 10.30
CA ASP A 100 28.42 11.04 9.89
C ASP A 100 28.39 10.42 8.49
N GLY A 101 29.47 10.58 7.74
CA GLY A 101 29.64 9.95 6.43
C GLY A 101 28.73 10.50 5.34
N ALA A 102 28.10 11.67 5.55
CA ALA A 102 27.30 12.32 4.53
C ALA A 102 28.19 12.81 3.36
N PHE A 103 27.70 12.66 2.14
CA PHE A 103 28.33 13.14 0.92
C PHE A 103 27.41 14.16 0.25
N ILE A 104 27.79 15.42 0.20
CA ILE A 104 26.99 16.53 -0.35
C ILE A 104 27.84 17.26 -1.38
N GLU A 105 27.38 17.30 -2.63
CA GLU A 105 28.12 17.96 -3.71
C GLU A 105 27.19 18.68 -4.70
N ASN A 106 27.64 19.86 -5.16
CA ASN A 106 26.98 20.64 -6.21
C ASN A 106 25.50 20.92 -5.91
N VAL A 107 25.21 21.28 -4.66
CA VAL A 107 23.87 21.73 -4.27
C VAL A 107 23.82 23.24 -4.38
N ASP A 108 22.72 23.80 -4.87
CA ASP A 108 22.51 25.26 -4.85
C ASP A 108 22.41 25.71 -3.39
N ILE A 109 21.32 25.32 -2.71
CA ILE A 109 21.02 25.78 -1.36
C ILE A 109 20.37 24.68 -0.52
N ILE A 110 20.81 24.58 0.74
CA ILE A 110 20.19 23.72 1.76
C ILE A 110 19.90 24.59 2.98
N LEU A 111 18.64 24.84 3.31
CA LEU A 111 18.32 25.74 4.41
C LEU A 111 17.07 25.35 5.20
N VAL A 112 17.09 25.63 6.51
CA VAL A 112 15.86 25.76 7.30
C VAL A 112 15.61 27.22 7.60
N GLU A 113 14.39 27.67 7.33
CA GLU A 113 13.94 29.04 7.57
C GLU A 113 12.78 29.05 8.56
N GLY A 114 12.99 29.77 9.66
CA GLY A 114 12.04 29.81 10.74
C GLY A 114 11.83 28.45 11.40
N ARG A 115 10.75 28.33 12.18
CA ARG A 115 10.34 27.07 12.80
C ARG A 115 9.51 26.28 11.77
N SER A 116 9.95 25.08 11.42
CA SER A 116 9.25 24.18 10.49
C SER A 116 8.86 22.86 11.17
N THR A 117 7.74 22.27 10.76
CA THR A 117 7.34 20.90 11.10
C THR A 117 7.81 19.88 10.05
N PHE A 118 8.50 20.32 9.00
CA PHE A 118 9.05 19.48 7.94
C PHE A 118 7.97 18.61 7.27
N GLY A 119 6.88 19.25 6.85
CA GLY A 119 5.70 18.59 6.26
C GLY A 119 4.77 17.85 7.25
N ASN A 120 5.17 17.66 8.52
CA ASN A 120 4.31 17.01 9.49
C ASN A 120 3.14 17.91 9.91
N GLY A 121 1.92 17.37 9.91
CA GLY A 121 0.68 18.08 10.21
C GLY A 121 0.06 18.79 9.01
N ILE A 122 0.66 18.71 7.81
CA ILE A 122 0.04 19.25 6.60
C ILE A 122 -1.26 18.50 6.30
N GLU A 123 -2.32 19.26 6.06
CA GLU A 123 -3.62 18.76 5.66
C GLU A 123 -3.62 18.44 4.15
N VAL A 124 -3.96 17.19 3.82
CA VAL A 124 -4.03 16.68 2.44
C VAL A 124 -5.49 16.41 2.10
N SER A 125 -6.03 17.12 1.10
CA SER A 125 -7.42 17.04 0.66
C SER A 125 -7.70 15.79 -0.18
N VAL A 126 -7.76 14.63 0.47
CA VAL A 126 -8.08 13.37 -0.20
C VAL A 126 -9.57 13.19 -0.47
N LEU A 127 -9.89 12.41 -1.50
CA LEU A 127 -11.21 12.00 -1.98
C LEU A 127 -12.09 13.13 -2.51
N ASN A 128 -11.98 14.33 -1.95
CA ASN A 128 -12.71 15.50 -2.37
C ASN A 128 -11.75 16.68 -2.58
N GLU A 129 -11.63 17.14 -3.81
CA GLU A 129 -10.76 18.27 -4.19
C GLU A 129 -11.17 19.57 -3.51
N THR A 130 -12.44 19.69 -3.09
CA THR A 130 -12.96 20.86 -2.37
C THR A 130 -12.74 20.79 -0.85
N GLY A 131 -12.10 19.73 -0.34
CA GLY A 131 -11.82 19.53 1.08
C GLY A 131 -12.93 18.78 1.85
N GLY A 132 -12.90 18.87 3.18
CA GLY A 132 -13.81 18.20 4.12
C GLY A 132 -13.41 16.79 4.54
N ARG A 133 -12.33 16.23 3.97
CA ARG A 133 -11.80 14.88 4.25
C ARG A 133 -10.29 14.86 4.48
N GLU A 134 -9.74 15.99 4.91
CA GLU A 134 -8.31 16.26 5.03
C GLU A 134 -7.61 15.28 5.97
N VAL A 135 -6.56 14.61 5.49
CA VAL A 135 -5.72 13.76 6.33
C VAL A 135 -4.46 14.53 6.70
N LEU A 136 -4.14 14.59 7.98
CA LEU A 136 -2.90 15.22 8.46
C LEU A 136 -1.74 14.25 8.29
N ILE A 137 -0.84 14.54 7.35
CA ILE A 137 0.30 13.66 7.07
C ILE A 137 1.35 13.77 8.18
N ASN A 138 1.91 12.64 8.57
CA ASN A 138 2.98 12.59 9.57
C ASN A 138 3.88 11.36 9.35
N ASP A 139 5.08 11.36 9.93
CA ASP A 139 6.07 10.29 9.74
C ASP A 139 5.61 8.88 10.19
N LYS A 140 4.52 8.79 10.95
CA LYS A 140 3.97 7.55 11.52
C LYS A 140 2.57 7.21 11.00
N LEU A 141 2.11 7.90 9.96
CA LEU A 141 0.79 7.71 9.36
C LEU A 141 0.70 6.32 8.72
N SER A 142 -0.28 5.53 9.16
CA SER A 142 -0.67 4.27 8.51
C SER A 142 -1.89 4.46 7.63
N ALA A 143 -2.09 3.57 6.66
CA ALA A 143 -3.27 3.52 5.81
C ALA A 143 -4.56 3.44 6.64
N HIS A 144 -4.51 2.71 7.76
CA HIS A 144 -5.65 2.49 8.64
C HIS A 144 -6.03 3.77 9.39
N GLN A 145 -5.03 4.49 9.92
CA GLN A 145 -5.24 5.78 10.56
C GLN A 145 -5.82 6.80 9.56
N ALA A 146 -5.26 6.86 8.36
CA ALA A 146 -5.73 7.73 7.30
C ALA A 146 -7.17 7.38 6.87
N TYR A 147 -7.50 6.08 6.78
CA TYR A 147 -8.86 5.62 6.45
C TYR A 147 -9.88 6.11 7.49
N ILE A 148 -9.55 6.02 8.78
CA ILE A 148 -10.40 6.54 9.85
C ILE A 148 -10.58 8.05 9.72
N LEU A 149 -9.48 8.81 9.59
CA LEU A 149 -9.51 10.26 9.39
C LEU A 149 -10.34 10.67 8.18
N ALA A 150 -10.18 10.01 7.03
CA ALA A 150 -10.84 10.40 5.80
C ALA A 150 -12.33 10.02 5.79
N LEU A 151 -12.70 8.84 6.31
CA LEU A 151 -14.03 8.26 6.08
C LEU A 151 -15.01 8.36 7.26
N TYR A 152 -14.52 8.48 8.50
CA TYR A 152 -15.37 8.50 9.70
C TYR A 152 -15.71 9.93 10.15
N ARG A 153 -15.88 10.84 9.18
CA ARG A 153 -16.18 12.27 9.41
C ARG A 153 -17.46 12.54 10.19
N HIS A 154 -18.36 11.55 10.28
CA HIS A 154 -19.57 11.61 11.09
C HIS A 154 -19.29 11.59 12.61
N ARG A 155 -18.04 11.34 13.03
CA ARG A 155 -17.59 11.39 14.44
C ARG A 155 -16.66 12.61 14.66
N PRO A 156 -17.21 13.81 14.88
CA PRO A 156 -16.39 15.03 14.95
C PRO A 156 -15.39 15.04 16.12
N GLU A 157 -15.77 14.48 17.26
CA GLU A 157 -14.87 14.37 18.43
C GLU A 157 -13.64 13.51 18.10
N LEU A 158 -13.85 12.35 17.46
CA LEU A 158 -12.75 11.49 17.00
C LEU A 158 -11.77 12.25 16.10
N ILE A 159 -12.29 12.98 15.11
CA ILE A 159 -11.46 13.75 14.17
C ILE A 159 -10.70 14.85 14.92
N SER A 160 -11.34 15.56 15.85
CA SER A 160 -10.70 16.58 16.69
C SER A 160 -9.55 15.98 17.51
N ARG A 161 -9.79 14.86 18.19
CA ARG A 161 -8.75 14.17 18.99
C ARG A 161 -7.60 13.67 18.13
N MET A 162 -7.87 13.10 16.97
CA MET A 162 -6.81 12.65 16.06
C MET A 162 -5.98 13.83 15.53
N LYS A 163 -6.60 15.00 15.31
CA LYS A 163 -5.90 16.24 14.98
C LYS A 163 -5.01 16.69 16.13
N GLU A 164 -5.52 16.76 17.36
CA GLU A 164 -4.73 17.09 18.56
C GLU A 164 -3.50 16.17 18.74
N ILE A 165 -3.69 14.86 18.53
CA ILE A 165 -2.60 13.87 18.61
C ILE A 165 -1.53 14.13 17.54
N THR A 166 -1.96 14.48 16.32
CA THR A 166 -1.05 14.77 15.21
C THR A 166 -0.33 16.10 15.42
N ASP A 167 -1.05 17.15 15.86
CA ASP A 167 -0.47 18.45 16.19
C ASP A 167 0.55 18.34 17.33
N PHE A 168 0.28 17.52 18.34
CA PHE A 168 1.26 17.23 19.39
C PHE A 168 2.54 16.61 18.80
N TYR A 169 2.42 15.64 17.89
CA TYR A 169 3.57 15.02 17.23
C TYR A 169 4.34 16.04 16.38
N SER A 170 3.64 16.78 15.51
CA SER A 170 4.21 17.77 14.61
C SER A 170 4.95 18.87 15.40
N ASN A 171 4.35 19.40 16.46
CA ASN A 171 4.97 20.43 17.29
C ASN A 171 6.17 19.92 18.10
N LYS A 172 6.12 18.66 18.55
CA LYS A 172 7.25 18.00 19.23
C LYS A 172 8.46 17.85 18.29
N HIS A 173 8.22 17.61 17.01
CA HIS A 173 9.26 17.44 16.00
C HIS A 173 9.57 18.71 15.20
N ALA A 174 8.89 19.82 15.50
CA ALA A 174 9.15 21.09 14.87
C ALA A 174 10.47 21.69 15.38
N SER A 175 11.27 22.24 14.47
CA SER A 175 12.59 22.77 14.77
C SER A 175 12.91 23.96 13.87
N THR A 176 13.83 24.81 14.32
CA THR A 176 14.50 25.81 13.48
C THR A 176 15.76 25.25 12.82
N VAL A 177 16.11 24.00 13.12
CA VAL A 177 17.29 23.28 12.62
C VAL A 177 16.84 21.98 11.98
N GLY A 178 17.26 21.75 10.74
CA GLY A 178 16.99 20.53 9.99
C GLY A 178 18.02 19.44 10.27
N SER A 179 17.74 18.22 9.83
CA SER A 179 18.64 17.08 10.01
C SER A 179 18.90 16.37 8.69
N ILE A 180 20.16 16.07 8.41
CA ILE A 180 20.61 15.15 7.36
C ILE A 180 21.23 13.95 8.08
N GLY A 181 20.70 12.76 7.86
CA GLY A 181 21.12 11.53 8.55
C GLY A 181 22.52 11.05 8.18
N LYS A 182 22.94 9.96 8.83
CA LYS A 182 24.23 9.30 8.54
C LYS A 182 24.25 8.67 7.15
N GLY A 183 25.38 8.76 6.45
CA GLY A 183 25.59 8.12 5.15
C GLY A 183 24.65 8.62 4.04
N VAL A 184 24.06 9.80 4.19
CA VAL A 184 23.23 10.42 3.16
C VAL A 184 24.09 10.90 1.99
N MET A 185 23.59 10.73 0.78
CA MET A 185 24.23 11.22 -0.45
C MET A 185 23.32 12.23 -1.14
N ILE A 186 23.78 13.47 -1.31
CA ILE A 186 23.08 14.55 -2.02
C ILE A 186 23.99 15.05 -3.14
N LEU A 187 23.60 14.83 -4.39
CA LEU A 187 24.41 15.13 -5.57
C LEU A 187 23.63 15.96 -6.57
N ASN A 188 24.26 17.02 -7.10
CA ASN A 188 23.76 17.80 -8.24
C ASN A 188 22.29 18.19 -8.07
N THR A 189 21.92 18.61 -6.85
CA THR A 189 20.54 18.89 -6.46
C THR A 189 20.32 20.40 -6.49
N GLY A 190 19.12 20.84 -6.87
CA GLY A 190 18.73 22.24 -6.80
C GLY A 190 18.51 22.70 -5.35
N SER A 191 17.29 23.13 -5.03
CA SER A 191 16.98 23.70 -3.71
C SER A 191 16.40 22.66 -2.75
N ILE A 192 16.95 22.59 -1.53
CA ILE A 192 16.38 21.85 -0.40
C ILE A 192 16.04 22.85 0.71
N ARG A 193 14.74 23.04 0.98
CA ARG A 193 14.26 24.02 1.97
C ARG A 193 13.30 23.38 2.96
N ASN A 194 13.59 23.51 4.25
CA ASN A 194 12.75 22.97 5.33
C ASN A 194 12.52 21.46 5.18
N VAL A 195 13.59 20.68 4.96
CA VAL A 195 13.49 19.22 4.78
C VAL A 195 14.31 18.46 5.82
N ARG A 196 13.72 17.41 6.42
CA ARG A 196 14.48 16.41 7.18
C ARG A 196 14.77 15.20 6.32
N ILE A 197 16.03 14.75 6.34
CA ILE A 197 16.52 13.64 5.53
C ILE A 197 17.05 12.56 6.47
N GLY A 198 16.43 11.38 6.44
CA GLY A 198 16.83 10.22 7.22
C GLY A 198 18.09 9.53 6.68
N ASP A 199 18.60 8.58 7.46
CA ASP A 199 19.85 7.89 7.21
C ASP A 199 19.88 7.16 5.86
N CYS A 200 21.05 7.11 5.23
CA CYS A 200 21.34 6.39 3.99
C CYS A 200 20.47 6.81 2.79
N CYS A 201 19.80 7.96 2.86
CA CYS A 201 19.03 8.51 1.74
C CYS A 201 19.96 8.88 0.58
N ARG A 202 19.47 8.70 -0.66
CA ARG A 202 20.16 9.12 -1.88
C ARG A 202 19.29 10.13 -2.63
N ILE A 203 19.78 11.35 -2.78
CA ILE A 203 19.16 12.45 -3.51
C ILE A 203 20.10 12.83 -4.64
N CYS A 204 19.70 12.60 -5.89
CA CYS A 204 20.56 12.79 -7.05
C CYS A 204 19.82 13.51 -8.17
N GLY A 205 20.27 14.70 -8.57
CA GLY A 205 19.70 15.42 -9.71
C GLY A 205 18.30 15.99 -9.47
N THR A 206 17.87 16.08 -8.22
CA THR A 206 16.54 16.57 -7.84
C THR A 206 16.45 18.08 -8.07
N CYS A 207 15.31 18.56 -8.58
CA CYS A 207 15.11 19.98 -8.88
C CYS A 207 14.79 20.80 -7.62
N ARG A 208 13.82 20.34 -6.82
CA ARG A 208 13.37 21.06 -5.62
C ARG A 208 12.73 20.13 -4.61
N LEU A 209 13.09 20.29 -3.34
CA LEU A 209 12.42 19.69 -2.19
C LEU A 209 12.08 20.81 -1.19
N SER A 210 10.79 21.01 -0.93
CA SER A 210 10.29 22.06 -0.04
C SER A 210 9.34 21.49 1.00
N ASN A 211 9.58 21.83 2.27
CA ASN A 211 8.74 21.50 3.42
C ASN A 211 8.36 20.00 3.51
N GLY A 212 9.31 19.15 3.87
CA GLY A 212 9.03 17.71 3.92
C GLY A 212 9.93 16.86 4.78
N SER A 213 9.53 15.60 4.96
CA SER A 213 10.30 14.59 5.71
C SER A 213 10.56 13.36 4.84
N ILE A 214 11.83 12.98 4.72
CA ILE A 214 12.27 11.77 4.01
C ILE A 214 12.72 10.74 5.05
N ASN A 215 11.83 9.81 5.39
CA ASN A 215 12.01 8.83 6.44
C ASN A 215 12.81 7.61 5.94
N SER A 216 14.08 7.86 5.59
CA SER A 216 15.04 6.85 5.14
C SER A 216 15.77 6.17 6.31
N ASN A 217 16.19 4.93 6.10
CA ASN A 217 17.10 4.22 6.99
C ASN A 217 17.98 3.21 6.24
N GLU A 218 18.94 2.62 6.94
CA GLU A 218 19.93 1.69 6.39
C GLU A 218 19.31 0.42 5.77
N MET A 219 18.24 -0.11 6.38
CA MET A 219 17.57 -1.34 5.90
C MET A 219 16.67 -1.09 4.69
N ALA A 220 16.09 0.10 4.61
CA ALA A 220 15.15 0.51 3.58
C ALA A 220 15.42 1.98 3.18
N PRO A 221 16.51 2.23 2.44
CA PRO A 221 16.89 3.58 2.04
C PRO A 221 15.88 4.17 1.05
N VAL A 222 15.68 5.49 1.12
CA VAL A 222 14.88 6.25 0.16
C VAL A 222 15.77 6.76 -0.96
N HIS A 223 15.28 6.67 -2.19
CA HIS A 223 15.89 7.28 -3.36
C HIS A 223 15.01 8.39 -3.92
N ILE A 224 15.61 9.57 -4.12
CA ILE A 224 15.03 10.69 -4.85
C ILE A 224 15.96 10.99 -6.03
N GLY A 225 15.46 10.86 -7.24
CA GLY A 225 16.27 10.95 -8.43
C GLY A 225 16.05 12.23 -9.23
N HIS A 226 16.27 12.13 -10.54
CA HIS A 226 16.49 13.28 -11.40
C HIS A 226 15.18 13.98 -11.74
N GLY A 227 15.21 15.31 -11.77
CA GLY A 227 14.05 16.11 -12.19
C GLY A 227 12.91 16.18 -11.17
N VAL A 228 13.03 15.51 -10.03
CA VAL A 228 11.97 15.42 -9.03
C VAL A 228 11.69 16.79 -8.41
N ILE A 229 10.40 17.09 -8.21
CA ILE A 229 9.91 18.27 -7.51
C ILE A 229 8.94 17.80 -6.43
N CYS A 230 9.20 18.15 -5.17
CA CYS A 230 8.29 17.87 -4.07
C CYS A 230 8.06 19.11 -3.21
N ASP A 231 6.79 19.45 -3.00
CA ASP A 231 6.34 20.54 -2.14
C ASP A 231 5.32 19.99 -1.12
N ASP A 232 5.53 20.23 0.18
CA ASP A 232 4.65 19.74 1.27
C ASP A 232 4.47 18.22 1.28
N PHE A 233 5.49 17.47 1.71
CA PHE A 233 5.51 16.03 1.49
C PHE A 233 6.08 15.21 2.64
N ILE A 234 5.72 13.93 2.67
CA ILE A 234 6.39 12.90 3.47
C ILE A 234 6.66 11.69 2.59
N ILE A 235 7.92 11.24 2.52
CA ILE A 235 8.33 10.02 1.80
C ILE A 235 8.88 9.01 2.82
N SER A 236 8.31 7.82 2.84
CA SER A 236 8.64 6.77 3.79
C SER A 236 9.69 5.79 3.24
N SER A 237 10.24 4.98 4.14
CA SER A 237 11.36 4.08 3.88
C SER A 237 11.14 3.12 2.72
N GLY A 238 12.23 2.84 2.00
CA GLY A 238 12.27 1.94 0.84
C GLY A 238 11.64 2.50 -0.44
N SER A 239 11.14 3.73 -0.43
CA SER A 239 10.49 4.34 -1.58
C SER A 239 11.47 4.95 -2.59
N HIS A 240 11.05 4.95 -3.86
CA HIS A 240 11.79 5.47 -5.00
C HIS A 240 10.93 6.52 -5.72
N VAL A 241 11.37 7.77 -5.71
CA VAL A 241 10.73 8.87 -6.44
C VAL A 241 11.74 9.41 -7.45
N ASP A 242 11.47 9.33 -8.75
CA ASP A 242 12.49 9.59 -9.78
C ASP A 242 11.87 10.11 -11.08
N ASP A 243 12.69 10.27 -12.12
CA ASP A 243 12.28 10.47 -13.51
C ASP A 243 11.27 11.62 -13.68
N GLY A 244 11.55 12.75 -13.04
CA GLY A 244 10.73 13.96 -13.16
C GLY A 244 9.37 13.89 -12.47
N ALA A 245 9.18 13.02 -11.48
CA ALA A 245 7.95 13.00 -10.69
C ALA A 245 7.72 14.33 -9.94
N VAL A 246 6.47 14.80 -9.92
CA VAL A 246 6.06 16.06 -9.30
C VAL A 246 4.99 15.80 -8.23
N LEU A 247 5.29 16.09 -6.97
CA LEU A 247 4.43 15.79 -5.83
C LEU A 247 4.12 17.06 -5.03
N THR A 248 2.85 17.35 -4.79
CA THR A 248 2.42 18.50 -3.99
C THR A 248 1.39 18.07 -2.95
N ARG A 249 1.63 18.33 -1.66
CA ARG A 249 0.74 17.88 -0.55
C ARG A 249 0.50 16.38 -0.61
N CYS A 250 1.58 15.61 -0.57
CA CYS A 250 1.52 14.15 -0.77
C CYS A 250 2.16 13.37 0.39
N PHE A 251 1.55 12.23 0.70
CA PHE A 251 2.19 11.18 1.50
C PHE A 251 2.58 10.03 0.61
N VAL A 252 3.84 9.60 0.68
CA VAL A 252 4.37 8.43 0.00
C VAL A 252 4.80 7.43 1.07
N GLY A 253 4.07 6.34 1.18
CA GLY A 253 4.22 5.25 2.14
C GLY A 253 5.44 4.39 1.85
N GLN A 254 5.54 3.25 2.53
CA GLN A 254 6.75 2.40 2.47
C GLN A 254 6.82 1.62 1.16
N ALA A 255 8.03 1.55 0.58
CA ALA A 255 8.31 0.81 -0.65
C ALA A 255 7.44 1.21 -1.87
N CYS A 256 7.07 2.49 -1.96
CA CYS A 256 6.38 3.04 -3.12
C CYS A 256 7.35 3.35 -4.27
N ARG A 257 6.82 3.36 -5.51
CA ARG A 257 7.58 3.77 -6.69
C ARG A 257 6.79 4.82 -7.49
N LEU A 258 7.29 6.05 -7.55
CA LEU A 258 6.69 7.12 -8.33
C LEU A 258 7.72 7.64 -9.34
N GLY A 259 7.40 7.63 -10.62
CA GLY A 259 8.38 8.02 -11.65
C GLY A 259 7.78 8.19 -13.03
N HIS A 260 8.64 8.29 -14.05
CA HIS A 260 8.26 8.50 -15.44
C HIS A 260 7.24 9.64 -15.62
N ASN A 261 7.61 10.83 -15.11
CA ASN A 261 6.82 12.06 -15.17
C ASN A 261 5.44 11.95 -14.50
N TYR A 262 5.29 11.07 -13.51
CA TYR A 262 4.05 10.98 -12.74
C TYR A 262 3.83 12.25 -11.90
N SER A 263 2.62 12.82 -11.98
CA SER A 263 2.23 13.97 -11.17
C SER A 263 1.21 13.56 -10.10
N ALA A 264 1.36 14.10 -8.89
CA ALA A 264 0.38 13.91 -7.83
C ALA A 264 0.15 15.18 -7.02
N SER A 265 -1.11 15.49 -6.76
CA SER A 265 -1.53 16.55 -5.85
C SER A 265 -2.57 16.04 -4.85
N ASP A 266 -2.45 16.49 -3.60
CA ASP A 266 -3.42 16.21 -2.53
C ASP A 266 -3.70 14.70 -2.34
N SER A 267 -2.67 13.88 -2.52
CA SER A 267 -2.82 12.43 -2.67
C SER A 267 -1.98 11.64 -1.67
N LEU A 268 -2.55 10.54 -1.17
CA LEU A 268 -1.88 9.61 -0.27
C LEU A 268 -1.61 8.30 -0.99
N PHE A 269 -0.35 7.87 -1.03
CA PHE A 269 0.07 6.57 -1.53
C PHE A 269 0.59 5.75 -0.35
N PHE A 270 -0.04 4.62 -0.06
CA PHE A 270 0.39 3.71 1.01
C PHE A 270 1.28 2.58 0.47
N SER A 271 1.60 1.61 1.33
CA SER A 271 2.63 0.61 1.06
C SER A 271 2.57 -0.07 -0.32
N ASN A 272 3.73 -0.17 -0.98
CA ASN A 272 3.89 -0.85 -2.28
C ASN A 272 3.03 -0.27 -3.42
N CYS A 273 2.61 1.00 -3.35
CA CYS A 273 1.97 1.68 -4.47
C CYS A 273 2.97 1.98 -5.59
N GLN A 274 2.48 2.00 -6.82
CA GLN A 274 3.27 2.35 -8.00
C GLN A 274 2.51 3.31 -8.90
N GLY A 275 3.14 4.45 -9.21
CA GLY A 275 2.60 5.50 -10.06
C GLY A 275 3.60 5.88 -11.13
N GLU A 276 3.30 5.52 -12.38
CA GLU A 276 4.11 5.89 -13.54
C GLU A 276 3.21 6.44 -14.65
N ASN A 277 3.74 7.36 -15.46
CA ASN A 277 3.13 7.82 -16.71
C ASN A 277 1.69 8.37 -16.59
N GLY A 278 1.33 9.06 -15.51
CA GLY A 278 -0.05 9.48 -15.27
C GLY A 278 -0.18 10.55 -14.20
N GLU A 279 -1.43 10.80 -13.79
CA GLU A 279 -1.78 11.83 -12.82
C GLU A 279 -2.66 11.27 -11.69
N ALA A 280 -2.41 11.73 -10.48
CA ALA A 280 -3.26 11.53 -9.30
C ALA A 280 -3.66 12.85 -8.66
N CYS A 281 -4.97 13.07 -8.49
CA CYS A 281 -5.47 14.27 -7.80
C CYS A 281 -6.49 13.89 -6.72
N ALA A 282 -6.26 14.33 -5.49
CA ALA A 282 -7.15 14.06 -4.35
C ALA A 282 -7.47 12.57 -4.16
N ILE A 283 -6.48 11.66 -4.26
CA ILE A 283 -6.73 10.22 -4.13
C ILE A 283 -6.31 9.66 -2.77
N PHE A 284 -7.01 8.62 -2.36
CA PHE A 284 -6.58 7.70 -1.32
C PHE A 284 -6.12 6.40 -2.00
N ALA A 285 -4.82 6.25 -2.23
CA ALA A 285 -4.22 5.04 -2.79
C ALA A 285 -3.73 4.15 -1.66
N GLY A 286 -4.62 3.25 -1.20
CA GLY A 286 -4.30 2.16 -0.29
C GLY A 286 -3.26 1.19 -0.87
N PRO A 287 -2.74 0.25 -0.06
CA PRO A 287 -1.62 -0.61 -0.46
C PRO A 287 -1.82 -1.28 -1.82
N TYR A 288 -0.75 -1.37 -2.62
CA TYR A 288 -0.77 -1.96 -3.97
C TYR A 288 -1.75 -1.28 -4.95
N THR A 289 -1.95 0.03 -4.86
CA THR A 289 -2.56 0.79 -5.95
C THR A 289 -1.50 1.06 -7.02
N VAL A 290 -1.76 0.60 -8.24
CA VAL A 290 -0.76 0.53 -9.31
C VAL A 290 -1.30 1.12 -10.61
N THR A 291 -0.53 2.02 -11.21
CA THR A 291 -0.64 2.48 -12.60
C THR A 291 0.74 2.54 -13.24
N HIS A 292 0.87 2.01 -14.45
CA HIS A 292 2.13 1.96 -15.20
C HIS A 292 2.11 2.70 -16.53
N HIS A 293 0.92 2.79 -17.14
CA HIS A 293 0.77 3.16 -18.52
C HIS A 293 0.38 4.62 -18.68
N LYS A 294 0.66 5.17 -19.87
CA LYS A 294 0.32 6.55 -20.22
C LYS A 294 -1.19 6.80 -20.18
N SER A 295 -1.53 8.06 -19.89
CA SER A 295 -2.90 8.60 -19.96
C SER A 295 -3.86 8.08 -18.89
N THR A 296 -3.34 7.59 -17.76
CA THR A 296 -4.16 7.25 -16.59
C THR A 296 -4.36 8.47 -15.70
N LEU A 297 -5.62 8.78 -15.39
CA LEU A 297 -6.01 9.76 -14.38
C LEU A 297 -6.74 9.04 -13.24
N LEU A 298 -6.18 9.12 -12.04
CA LEU A 298 -6.87 8.74 -10.81
C LEU A 298 -7.28 10.02 -10.08
N ILE A 299 -8.57 10.21 -9.84
CA ILE A 299 -9.08 11.44 -9.24
C ILE A 299 -10.18 11.17 -8.23
N ALA A 300 -10.17 11.89 -7.10
CA ALA A 300 -11.25 11.91 -6.11
C ALA A 300 -11.74 10.49 -5.72
N GLY A 301 -10.81 9.56 -5.56
CA GLY A 301 -11.13 8.13 -5.49
C GLY A 301 -10.36 7.43 -4.37
N MET A 302 -11.02 6.47 -3.74
CA MET A 302 -10.37 5.50 -2.87
C MET A 302 -10.04 4.23 -3.66
N PHE A 303 -8.79 3.79 -3.59
CA PHE A 303 -8.27 2.60 -4.26
C PHE A 303 -7.54 1.73 -3.24
N SER A 304 -7.58 0.41 -3.42
CA SER A 304 -6.78 -0.52 -2.63
C SER A 304 -6.54 -1.78 -3.44
N PHE A 305 -5.29 -2.26 -3.50
CA PHE A 305 -4.89 -3.39 -4.35
C PHE A 305 -5.32 -3.25 -5.81
N MET A 306 -5.48 -2.02 -6.26
CA MET A 306 -6.06 -1.69 -7.55
C MET A 306 -5.00 -1.73 -8.64
N ASN A 307 -5.37 -2.29 -9.79
CA ASN A 307 -4.56 -2.22 -10.99
C ASN A 307 -5.30 -1.41 -12.05
N ALA A 308 -4.75 -0.25 -12.40
CA ALA A 308 -5.29 0.62 -13.42
C ALA A 308 -4.79 0.18 -14.80
N GLY A 309 -5.70 -0.24 -15.67
CA GLY A 309 -5.42 -0.46 -17.09
C GLY A 309 -4.99 0.84 -17.79
N SER A 310 -4.31 0.71 -18.94
CA SER A 310 -3.87 1.87 -19.73
C SER A 310 -5.04 2.78 -20.11
N GLY A 311 -4.88 4.10 -19.97
CA GLY A 311 -5.95 5.04 -20.31
C GLY A 311 -7.15 5.02 -19.36
N SER A 312 -7.00 4.46 -18.15
CA SER A 312 -8.05 4.52 -17.13
C SER A 312 -8.33 5.97 -16.74
N ASN A 313 -9.56 6.42 -16.93
CA ASN A 313 -9.96 7.79 -16.67
C ASN A 313 -11.19 7.86 -15.78
N GLN A 314 -11.28 8.93 -15.02
CA GLN A 314 -12.31 9.13 -14.00
C GLN A 314 -12.74 10.60 -14.01
N SER A 315 -13.96 10.87 -13.57
CA SER A 315 -14.46 12.24 -13.44
C SER A 315 -15.34 12.36 -12.21
N ASN A 316 -15.09 13.39 -11.40
CA ASN A 316 -15.91 13.79 -10.26
C ASN A 316 -16.80 15.00 -10.53
N HIS A 317 -16.68 15.63 -11.69
CA HIS A 317 -17.48 16.79 -12.03
C HIS A 317 -18.91 16.38 -12.37
N MET A 318 -19.87 16.92 -11.63
CA MET A 318 -21.28 16.86 -11.99
C MET A 318 -21.79 18.23 -12.41
N TYR A 319 -22.65 18.24 -13.42
CA TYR A 319 -23.29 19.45 -13.92
C TYR A 319 -23.89 20.26 -12.75
N LYS A 320 -23.46 21.53 -12.63
CA LYS A 320 -23.84 22.53 -11.60
C LYS A 320 -23.30 22.35 -10.17
N LEU A 321 -22.68 21.22 -9.82
CA LEU A 321 -22.23 20.94 -8.45
C LEU A 321 -20.70 20.98 -8.27
N GLY A 322 -19.94 21.08 -9.36
CA GLY A 322 -18.48 21.11 -9.29
C GLY A 322 -17.84 19.76 -8.94
N PRO A 323 -16.57 19.74 -8.50
CA PRO A 323 -15.81 18.51 -8.20
C PRO A 323 -16.09 17.99 -6.78
N ILE A 324 -17.35 17.69 -6.46
CA ILE A 324 -17.75 17.26 -5.11
C ILE A 324 -17.87 15.75 -4.95
N HIS A 325 -17.90 15.01 -6.06
CA HIS A 325 -18.14 13.57 -6.01
C HIS A 325 -16.87 12.78 -5.79
N GLN A 326 -17.03 11.64 -5.12
CA GLN A 326 -15.93 10.72 -4.88
C GLN A 326 -16.31 9.30 -5.23
N GLY A 327 -15.32 8.52 -5.65
CA GLY A 327 -15.45 7.11 -6.00
C GLY A 327 -14.81 6.18 -4.97
N THR A 328 -15.20 4.91 -5.00
CA THR A 328 -14.49 3.87 -4.26
C THR A 328 -14.35 2.62 -5.13
N MET A 329 -13.11 2.29 -5.44
CA MET A 329 -12.69 1.02 -6.00
C MET A 329 -12.18 0.17 -4.84
N GLU A 330 -13.02 -0.76 -4.37
CA GLU A 330 -12.64 -1.61 -3.24
C GLU A 330 -11.47 -2.54 -3.59
N ARG A 331 -10.91 -3.15 -2.54
CA ARG A 331 -9.76 -4.04 -2.59
C ARG A 331 -9.73 -4.94 -3.83
N GLY A 332 -8.67 -4.85 -4.61
CA GLY A 332 -8.40 -5.77 -5.72
C GLY A 332 -9.21 -5.48 -6.98
N ALA A 333 -9.99 -4.40 -7.00
CA ALA A 333 -10.73 -3.98 -8.18
C ALA A 333 -9.77 -3.50 -9.28
N LYS A 334 -10.16 -3.73 -10.54
CA LYS A 334 -9.31 -3.46 -11.71
C LYS A 334 -10.09 -2.76 -12.79
N THR A 335 -9.38 -1.99 -13.60
CA THR A 335 -9.89 -1.45 -14.85
C THR A 335 -9.19 -2.12 -16.03
N THR A 336 -9.93 -2.38 -17.09
CA THR A 336 -9.32 -2.70 -18.40
C THR A 336 -8.79 -1.44 -19.06
N SER A 337 -8.06 -1.59 -20.17
CA SER A 337 -7.64 -0.44 -20.96
C SER A 337 -8.83 0.39 -21.43
N ASP A 338 -8.67 1.73 -21.44
CA ASP A 338 -9.69 2.72 -21.84
C ASP A 338 -10.99 2.66 -21.02
N SER A 339 -10.90 2.22 -19.76
CA SER A 339 -12.07 2.26 -18.86
C SER A 339 -12.31 3.68 -18.36
N TYR A 340 -13.58 4.07 -18.33
CA TYR A 340 -14.01 5.36 -17.79
C TYR A 340 -15.05 5.17 -16.69
N ILE A 341 -14.92 5.93 -15.58
CA ILE A 341 -15.90 5.89 -14.49
C ILE A 341 -16.29 7.31 -14.07
N LEU A 342 -17.59 7.59 -14.07
CA LEU A 342 -18.16 8.83 -13.53
C LEU A 342 -18.55 8.67 -12.06
N TRP A 343 -17.95 9.49 -11.19
CA TRP A 343 -18.28 9.53 -9.77
C TRP A 343 -19.60 10.27 -9.50
N PRO A 344 -20.35 9.88 -8.46
CA PRO A 344 -20.01 8.86 -7.46
C PRO A 344 -20.25 7.44 -7.98
N ALA A 345 -19.40 6.49 -7.59
CA ALA A 345 -19.62 5.06 -7.85
C ALA A 345 -18.83 4.23 -6.83
N ARG A 346 -19.34 3.02 -6.54
CA ARG A 346 -18.68 2.08 -5.63
C ARG A 346 -18.57 0.70 -6.27
N VAL A 347 -17.34 0.31 -6.59
CA VAL A 347 -17.02 -0.96 -7.23
C VAL A 347 -16.63 -1.98 -6.18
N GLY A 348 -17.32 -3.13 -6.16
CA GLY A 348 -17.10 -4.19 -5.18
C GLY A 348 -15.71 -4.83 -5.27
N ALA A 349 -15.22 -5.33 -4.14
CA ALA A 349 -13.90 -5.96 -4.03
C ALA A 349 -13.65 -7.02 -5.13
N PHE A 350 -12.44 -7.02 -5.68
CA PHE A 350 -11.99 -7.91 -6.74
C PHE A 350 -12.85 -7.88 -8.01
N SER A 351 -13.52 -6.77 -8.30
CA SER A 351 -14.32 -6.63 -9.53
C SER A 351 -13.49 -6.05 -10.69
N LEU A 352 -13.85 -6.39 -11.91
CA LEU A 352 -13.24 -5.85 -13.13
C LEU A 352 -14.21 -4.87 -13.79
N VAL A 353 -13.73 -3.69 -14.16
CA VAL A 353 -14.48 -2.66 -14.87
C VAL A 353 -14.00 -2.60 -16.32
N MET A 354 -14.93 -2.71 -17.26
CA MET A 354 -14.66 -2.73 -18.69
C MET A 354 -15.59 -1.77 -19.45
N GLY A 355 -14.98 -0.79 -20.10
CA GLY A 355 -15.67 0.25 -20.87
C GLY A 355 -16.03 1.48 -20.05
N ARG A 356 -17.03 2.24 -20.52
CA ARG A 356 -17.34 3.60 -20.04
C ARG A 356 -18.61 3.64 -19.19
N HIS A 357 -18.47 3.75 -17.88
CA HIS A 357 -19.56 3.73 -16.92
C HIS A 357 -19.96 5.13 -16.44
N VAL A 358 -21.17 5.57 -16.80
CA VAL A 358 -21.69 6.92 -16.47
C VAL A 358 -22.89 6.92 -15.51
N ASN A 359 -23.37 5.75 -15.08
CA ASN A 359 -24.65 5.61 -14.36
C ASN A 359 -24.51 5.45 -12.83
N HIS A 360 -23.40 5.88 -12.22
CA HIS A 360 -23.20 5.87 -10.76
C HIS A 360 -23.54 4.55 -10.05
N ALA A 361 -22.98 3.44 -10.53
CA ALA A 361 -23.29 2.13 -9.98
C ALA A 361 -22.70 1.93 -8.56
N ASP A 362 -23.48 1.34 -7.66
CA ASP A 362 -22.98 0.72 -6.44
C ASP A 362 -23.08 -0.80 -6.61
N THR A 363 -21.95 -1.47 -6.46
CA THR A 363 -21.80 -2.93 -6.59
C THR A 363 -21.04 -3.50 -5.41
N SER A 364 -20.93 -2.75 -4.31
CA SER A 364 -20.13 -3.10 -3.15
C SER A 364 -20.54 -4.40 -2.45
N ASN A 365 -21.82 -4.79 -2.58
CA ASN A 365 -22.36 -6.05 -2.06
C ASN A 365 -22.30 -7.21 -3.06
N LEU A 366 -21.72 -6.99 -4.25
CA LEU A 366 -21.53 -8.00 -5.29
C LEU A 366 -20.04 -8.07 -5.66
N PRO A 367 -19.17 -8.59 -4.78
CA PRO A 367 -17.74 -8.68 -5.05
C PRO A 367 -17.43 -9.70 -6.16
N PHE A 368 -16.22 -9.66 -6.70
CA PHE A 368 -15.79 -10.54 -7.79
C PHE A 368 -16.65 -10.43 -9.05
N SER A 369 -17.21 -9.26 -9.32
CA SER A 369 -18.10 -9.05 -10.47
C SER A 369 -17.35 -8.49 -11.68
N TYR A 370 -17.88 -8.72 -12.88
CA TYR A 370 -17.51 -7.91 -14.05
C TYR A 370 -18.57 -6.85 -14.29
N LEU A 371 -18.14 -5.60 -14.46
CA LEU A 371 -18.93 -4.49 -14.94
C LEU A 371 -18.55 -4.29 -16.41
N ILE A 372 -19.50 -4.50 -17.31
CA ILE A 372 -19.28 -4.45 -18.75
C ILE A 372 -20.22 -3.40 -19.32
N GLU A 373 -19.66 -2.37 -19.94
CA GLU A 373 -20.44 -1.40 -20.71
C GLU A 373 -20.87 -2.03 -22.05
N GLN A 374 -22.17 -1.97 -22.35
CA GLN A 374 -22.72 -2.28 -23.66
C GLN A 374 -23.83 -1.27 -23.99
N GLN A 375 -23.69 -0.53 -25.08
CA GLN A 375 -24.69 0.43 -25.56
C GLN A 375 -25.12 1.44 -24.47
N ASN A 376 -24.15 2.06 -23.80
CA ASN A 376 -24.30 2.98 -22.66
C ASN A 376 -25.00 2.37 -21.43
N THR A 377 -25.12 1.04 -21.37
CA THR A 377 -25.70 0.32 -20.24
C THR A 377 -24.63 -0.48 -19.52
N THR A 378 -24.59 -0.37 -18.20
CA THR A 378 -23.70 -1.19 -17.36
C THR A 378 -24.34 -2.54 -17.09
N PHE A 379 -23.76 -3.60 -17.64
CA PHE A 379 -24.12 -4.98 -17.33
C PHE A 379 -23.19 -5.53 -16.26
N LEU A 380 -23.80 -6.12 -15.23
CA LEU A 380 -23.10 -6.75 -14.12
C LEU A 380 -23.15 -8.27 -14.27
N VAL A 381 -22.00 -8.92 -14.10
CA VAL A 381 -21.86 -10.38 -14.07
C VAL A 381 -21.32 -10.79 -12.69
N PRO A 382 -22.20 -11.11 -11.72
CA PRO A 382 -21.79 -11.34 -10.34
C PRO A 382 -20.93 -12.59 -10.14
N GLY A 383 -19.91 -12.49 -9.28
CA GLY A 383 -19.07 -13.62 -8.85
C GLY A 383 -18.18 -14.26 -9.93
N VAL A 384 -18.23 -13.78 -11.18
CA VAL A 384 -17.50 -14.39 -12.30
C VAL A 384 -15.99 -14.32 -12.15
N ASN A 385 -15.47 -13.33 -11.43
CA ASN A 385 -14.04 -13.13 -11.25
C ASN A 385 -13.41 -14.12 -10.25
N LEU A 386 -14.23 -14.91 -9.53
CA LEU A 386 -13.75 -15.97 -8.62
C LEU A 386 -13.00 -17.08 -9.36
N ARG A 387 -13.36 -17.34 -10.61
CA ARG A 387 -12.74 -18.36 -11.47
C ARG A 387 -11.68 -17.82 -12.42
N SER A 388 -11.32 -16.54 -12.29
CA SER A 388 -10.37 -15.88 -13.17
C SER A 388 -8.94 -16.21 -12.78
N VAL A 389 -8.15 -16.70 -13.75
CA VAL A 389 -6.71 -16.92 -13.58
C VAL A 389 -5.97 -15.64 -13.17
N GLY A 390 -6.37 -14.49 -13.72
CA GLY A 390 -5.75 -13.20 -13.43
C GLY A 390 -5.92 -12.77 -11.97
N THR A 391 -7.06 -13.06 -11.35
CA THR A 391 -7.34 -12.72 -9.95
C THR A 391 -6.51 -13.57 -8.99
N ILE A 392 -6.38 -14.87 -9.26
CA ILE A 392 -5.57 -15.77 -8.43
C ILE A 392 -4.08 -15.44 -8.55
N ARG A 393 -3.59 -15.20 -9.77
CA ARG A 393 -2.21 -14.79 -10.01
C ARG A 393 -1.86 -13.51 -9.25
N ASP A 394 -2.75 -12.52 -9.23
CA ASP A 394 -2.48 -11.26 -8.52
C ASP A 394 -2.49 -11.43 -7.00
N ALA A 395 -3.43 -12.19 -6.46
CA ALA A 395 -3.43 -12.54 -5.04
C ALA A 395 -2.13 -13.23 -4.58
N GLN A 396 -1.56 -14.09 -5.41
CA GLN A 396 -0.29 -14.76 -5.13
C GLN A 396 0.93 -13.85 -5.32
N LYS A 397 0.83 -12.82 -6.17
CA LYS A 397 1.94 -11.89 -6.45
C LYS A 397 2.18 -10.91 -5.32
N TRP A 398 1.13 -10.37 -4.69
CA TRP A 398 1.27 -9.34 -3.66
C TRP A 398 2.24 -9.70 -2.54
N PRO A 399 2.11 -10.84 -1.82
CA PRO A 399 3.07 -11.17 -0.76
C PRO A 399 4.50 -11.38 -1.29
N LYS A 400 4.67 -11.87 -2.52
CA LYS A 400 5.98 -12.05 -3.16
C LYS A 400 6.60 -10.72 -3.64
N ARG A 401 5.78 -9.69 -3.81
CA ARG A 401 6.16 -8.36 -4.29
C ARG A 401 6.18 -7.32 -3.18
N ASP A 402 6.00 -7.71 -1.93
CA ASP A 402 6.19 -6.79 -0.82
C ASP A 402 7.67 -6.44 -0.70
N GLN A 403 7.99 -5.18 -0.99
CA GLN A 403 9.36 -4.68 -1.00
C GLN A 403 9.72 -3.95 0.29
N ARG A 404 8.84 -3.97 1.30
CA ARG A 404 9.11 -3.34 2.60
C ARG A 404 10.16 -4.13 3.36
N LYS A 405 11.36 -3.55 3.42
CA LYS A 405 12.51 -4.08 4.18
C LYS A 405 12.70 -3.42 5.54
N ASP A 406 11.93 -2.37 5.82
CA ASP A 406 11.98 -1.67 7.11
C ASP A 406 11.43 -2.60 8.21
N PRO A 407 12.16 -2.81 9.31
CA PRO A 407 11.66 -3.60 10.44
C PRO A 407 10.42 -2.98 11.11
N ASN A 408 10.25 -1.66 11.02
CA ASN A 408 9.09 -0.96 11.54
C ASN A 408 8.06 -0.71 10.42
N GLN A 409 7.18 -1.68 10.22
CA GLN A 409 6.08 -1.58 9.25
C GLN A 409 4.95 -0.70 9.80
N LEU A 410 4.50 0.27 8.99
CA LEU A 410 3.40 1.17 9.35
C LEU A 410 2.03 0.61 8.94
N ASP A 411 1.96 -0.02 7.76
CA ASP A 411 0.72 -0.61 7.24
C ASP A 411 0.66 -2.11 7.54
N TYR A 412 -0.45 -2.55 8.14
CA TYR A 412 -0.72 -3.96 8.39
C TYR A 412 -1.57 -4.52 7.24
N ILE A 413 -1.00 -5.47 6.51
CA ILE A 413 -1.58 -5.95 5.26
C ILE A 413 -2.00 -7.42 5.41
N ASN A 414 -3.29 -7.70 5.24
CA ASN A 414 -3.79 -9.04 5.00
C ASN A 414 -3.77 -9.32 3.49
N TYR A 415 -3.27 -10.47 3.04
CA TYR A 415 -3.19 -10.82 1.61
C TYR A 415 -4.28 -11.80 1.15
N ASN A 416 -5.07 -12.33 2.08
CA ASN A 416 -6.09 -13.33 1.82
C ASN A 416 -7.10 -12.87 0.76
N LEU A 417 -7.28 -13.69 -0.29
CA LEU A 417 -8.29 -13.46 -1.32
C LEU A 417 -9.70 -13.63 -0.74
N LEU A 418 -9.90 -14.75 -0.03
CA LEU A 418 -11.12 -15.04 0.71
C LEU A 418 -10.87 -14.76 2.19
N SER A 419 -11.67 -13.87 2.77
CA SER A 419 -11.60 -13.43 4.16
C SER A 419 -13.01 -13.19 4.71
N PRO A 420 -13.18 -13.03 6.03
CA PRO A 420 -14.48 -12.63 6.60
C PRO A 420 -15.11 -11.44 5.88
N TYR A 421 -14.32 -10.43 5.51
CA TYR A 421 -14.76 -9.24 4.78
C TYR A 421 -15.33 -9.55 3.39
N THR A 422 -14.71 -10.44 2.60
CA THR A 422 -15.23 -10.79 1.27
C THR A 422 -16.39 -11.78 1.37
N ILE A 423 -16.33 -12.72 2.31
CA ILE A 423 -17.33 -13.78 2.43
C ILE A 423 -18.66 -13.22 2.98
N GLN A 424 -18.63 -12.30 3.95
CA GLN A 424 -19.84 -11.61 4.40
C GLN A 424 -20.56 -10.87 3.24
N LYS A 425 -19.78 -10.30 2.32
CA LYS A 425 -20.32 -9.64 1.12
C LYS A 425 -20.89 -10.64 0.13
N MET A 426 -20.30 -11.83 0.00
CA MET A 426 -20.90 -12.91 -0.79
C MET A 426 -22.21 -13.42 -0.17
N PHE A 427 -22.33 -13.50 1.16
CA PHE A 427 -23.59 -13.79 1.82
C PHE A 427 -24.67 -12.74 1.49
N ALA A 428 -24.33 -11.45 1.61
CA ALA A 428 -25.23 -10.35 1.26
C ALA A 428 -25.59 -10.39 -0.25
N GLY A 429 -24.61 -10.57 -1.12
CA GLY A 429 -24.79 -10.67 -2.56
C GLY A 429 -25.68 -11.85 -2.96
N ARG A 430 -25.47 -13.04 -2.37
CA ARG A 430 -26.33 -14.21 -2.56
C ARG A 430 -27.78 -13.92 -2.17
N LYS A 431 -28.01 -13.25 -1.04
CA LYS A 431 -29.35 -12.84 -0.59
C LYS A 431 -29.99 -11.87 -1.59
N ILE A 432 -29.25 -10.86 -2.04
CA ILE A 432 -29.70 -9.87 -3.05
C ILE A 432 -30.11 -10.57 -4.34
N LEU A 433 -29.28 -11.45 -4.88
CA LEU A 433 -29.56 -12.14 -6.14
C LEU A 433 -30.79 -13.07 -6.04
N LYS A 434 -30.95 -13.79 -4.92
CA LYS A 434 -32.14 -14.61 -4.66
C LYS A 434 -33.41 -13.76 -4.54
N GLU A 435 -33.30 -12.60 -3.90
CA GLU A 435 -34.44 -11.68 -3.76
C GLU A 435 -34.83 -11.03 -5.09
N LEU A 436 -33.87 -10.59 -5.91
CA LEU A 436 -34.13 -10.09 -7.26
C LEU A 436 -34.84 -11.13 -8.13
N LYS A 437 -34.40 -12.39 -8.05
CA LYS A 437 -35.05 -13.52 -8.73
C LYS A 437 -36.50 -13.71 -8.26
N ARG A 438 -36.75 -13.59 -6.95
CA ARG A 438 -38.08 -13.74 -6.35
C ARG A 438 -39.04 -12.61 -6.75
N VAL A 439 -38.58 -11.36 -6.71
CA VAL A 439 -39.42 -10.17 -6.90
C VAL A 439 -39.74 -9.92 -8.37
N SER A 440 -38.74 -10.00 -9.27
CA SER A 440 -38.96 -9.72 -10.69
C SER A 440 -39.54 -10.91 -11.46
N GLY A 441 -39.41 -12.12 -10.90
CA GLY A 441 -39.86 -13.38 -11.50
C GLY A 441 -38.69 -14.23 -12.02
N GLU A 442 -38.83 -15.55 -11.95
CA GLU A 442 -37.77 -16.49 -12.33
C GLU A 442 -37.46 -16.49 -13.84
N THR A 443 -38.43 -16.06 -14.65
CA THR A 443 -38.36 -16.01 -16.12
C THR A 443 -37.96 -14.65 -16.67
N SER A 444 -37.68 -13.65 -15.82
CA SER A 444 -37.18 -12.34 -16.31
C SER A 444 -35.85 -12.52 -17.01
N GLU A 445 -35.72 -11.97 -18.22
CA GLU A 445 -34.46 -12.04 -18.98
C GLU A 445 -33.35 -11.19 -18.33
N THR A 446 -33.73 -10.05 -17.74
CA THR A 446 -32.82 -9.09 -17.13
C THR A 446 -33.39 -8.53 -15.83
N TYR A 447 -32.51 -8.34 -14.84
CA TYR A 447 -32.80 -7.78 -13.52
C TYR A 447 -32.07 -6.44 -13.36
N SER A 448 -32.70 -5.47 -12.70
CA SER A 448 -32.08 -4.16 -12.42
C SER A 448 -31.57 -4.11 -10.98
N TYR A 449 -30.35 -3.61 -10.77
CA TYR A 449 -29.75 -3.45 -9.44
C TYR A 449 -28.84 -2.22 -9.42
N GLN A 450 -29.15 -1.22 -8.59
CA GLN A 450 -28.32 -0.03 -8.34
C GLN A 450 -27.69 0.57 -9.62
N SER A 451 -28.55 0.90 -10.60
CA SER A 451 -28.19 1.47 -11.91
C SER A 451 -27.41 0.54 -12.88
N ALA A 452 -27.26 -0.74 -12.53
CA ALA A 452 -26.75 -1.80 -13.40
C ALA A 452 -27.83 -2.81 -13.78
N LYS A 453 -27.58 -3.58 -14.85
CA LYS A 453 -28.44 -4.68 -15.32
C LYS A 453 -27.74 -6.03 -15.18
N ILE A 454 -28.46 -7.07 -14.78
CA ILE A 454 -27.94 -8.43 -14.61
C ILE A 454 -28.78 -9.38 -15.49
N LYS A 455 -28.15 -10.13 -16.40
CA LYS A 455 -28.85 -11.16 -17.20
C LYS A 455 -29.23 -12.36 -16.32
N ASN A 456 -30.33 -13.04 -16.65
CA ASN A 456 -30.81 -14.22 -15.91
C ASN A 456 -29.74 -15.31 -15.71
N SER A 457 -29.01 -15.65 -16.78
CA SER A 457 -27.91 -16.61 -16.74
C SER A 457 -26.78 -16.16 -15.80
N SER A 458 -26.45 -14.88 -15.81
CA SER A 458 -25.44 -14.28 -14.93
C SER A 458 -25.89 -14.27 -13.47
N LEU A 459 -27.17 -13.99 -13.19
CA LEU A 459 -27.73 -14.01 -11.84
C LEU A 459 -27.65 -15.42 -11.22
N ASN A 460 -28.14 -16.43 -11.95
CA ASN A 460 -28.12 -17.82 -11.47
C ASN A 460 -26.67 -18.33 -11.30
N SER A 461 -25.78 -17.98 -12.23
CA SER A 461 -24.35 -18.31 -12.12
C SER A 461 -23.72 -17.62 -10.90
N GLY A 462 -24.05 -16.36 -10.64
CA GLY A 462 -23.55 -15.60 -9.51
C GLY A 462 -23.94 -16.21 -8.15
N ILE A 463 -25.20 -16.64 -8.00
CA ILE A 463 -25.65 -17.37 -6.81
C ILE A 463 -24.79 -18.62 -6.58
N ARG A 464 -24.60 -19.42 -7.63
CA ARG A 464 -23.79 -20.64 -7.57
C ARG A 464 -22.32 -20.34 -7.22
N TYR A 465 -21.71 -19.31 -7.82
CA TYR A 465 -20.32 -18.96 -7.54
C TYR A 465 -20.12 -18.50 -6.09
N TYR A 466 -21.04 -17.70 -5.55
CA TYR A 466 -20.99 -17.31 -4.14
C TYR A 466 -21.17 -18.50 -3.21
N GLU A 467 -22.08 -19.44 -3.51
CA GLU A 467 -22.24 -20.67 -2.72
C GLU A 467 -20.95 -21.51 -2.72
N ILE A 468 -20.32 -21.73 -3.87
CA ILE A 468 -19.03 -22.43 -3.99
C ILE A 468 -17.94 -21.75 -3.14
N ALA A 469 -17.83 -20.42 -3.20
CA ALA A 469 -16.82 -19.68 -2.45
C ALA A 469 -17.06 -19.72 -0.93
N ILE A 470 -18.33 -19.67 -0.49
CA ILE A 470 -18.71 -19.81 0.92
C ILE A 470 -18.33 -21.20 1.44
N HIS A 471 -18.68 -22.28 0.72
CA HIS A 471 -18.27 -23.63 1.07
C HIS A 471 -16.73 -23.77 1.13
N LYS A 472 -16.03 -23.24 0.12
CA LYS A 472 -14.55 -23.25 0.05
C LYS A 472 -13.91 -22.57 1.27
N PHE A 473 -14.42 -21.41 1.68
CA PHE A 473 -13.86 -20.69 2.82
C PHE A 473 -14.17 -21.40 4.14
N LEU A 474 -15.45 -21.63 4.45
CA LEU A 474 -15.87 -22.21 5.75
C LEU A 474 -15.30 -23.61 5.97
N GLY A 475 -15.29 -24.45 4.92
CA GLY A 475 -14.69 -25.79 5.00
C GLY A 475 -13.18 -25.73 5.21
N ASN A 476 -12.47 -24.80 4.57
CA ASN A 476 -11.03 -24.63 4.77
C ASN A 476 -10.72 -24.16 6.21
N SER A 477 -11.56 -23.31 6.80
CA SER A 477 -11.43 -22.90 8.21
C SER A 477 -11.61 -24.09 9.17
N ILE A 478 -12.60 -24.96 8.94
CA ILE A 478 -12.80 -26.18 9.74
C ILE A 478 -11.61 -27.12 9.61
N ILE A 479 -11.17 -27.41 8.38
CA ILE A 479 -10.05 -28.32 8.13
C ILE A 479 -8.80 -27.85 8.85
N LYS A 480 -8.46 -26.55 8.73
CA LYS A 480 -7.32 -25.96 9.45
C LYS A 480 -7.48 -26.02 10.96
N ARG A 481 -8.69 -25.82 11.50
CA ARG A 481 -8.91 -25.91 12.96
C ARG A 481 -8.67 -27.34 13.47
N LEU A 482 -9.08 -28.34 12.70
CA LEU A 482 -8.99 -29.75 13.07
C LEU A 482 -7.65 -30.40 12.66
N GLU A 483 -6.80 -29.70 11.91
CA GLU A 483 -5.53 -30.19 11.36
C GLU A 483 -4.58 -30.72 12.46
N GLY A 484 -3.97 -31.88 12.20
CA GLY A 484 -2.93 -32.44 13.08
C GLY A 484 -3.40 -32.99 14.43
N THR A 485 -4.72 -33.04 14.69
CA THR A 485 -5.27 -33.59 15.94
C THR A 485 -6.07 -34.87 15.66
N ASN A 486 -5.79 -35.93 16.41
CA ASN A 486 -6.58 -37.15 16.43
C ASN A 486 -7.69 -37.01 17.47
N PHE A 487 -8.89 -37.50 17.14
CA PHE A 487 -10.05 -37.44 18.01
C PHE A 487 -10.53 -38.86 18.33
N GLN A 488 -10.93 -39.09 19.57
CA GLN A 488 -11.49 -40.37 20.04
C GLN A 488 -13.01 -40.31 20.23
N SER A 489 -13.60 -39.11 20.22
CA SER A 489 -15.04 -38.92 20.38
C SER A 489 -15.53 -37.64 19.71
N ASN A 490 -16.84 -37.57 19.46
CA ASN A 490 -17.49 -36.33 19.01
C ASN A 490 -17.33 -35.18 20.02
N GLU A 491 -17.16 -35.50 21.31
CA GLU A 491 -16.96 -34.48 22.34
C GLU A 491 -15.61 -33.76 22.19
N GLU A 492 -14.53 -34.50 21.92
CA GLU A 492 -13.22 -33.88 21.67
C GLU A 492 -13.23 -32.95 20.45
N ILE A 493 -13.96 -33.35 19.40
CA ILE A 493 -14.16 -32.50 18.22
C ILE A 493 -14.88 -31.21 18.60
N ARG A 494 -15.98 -31.30 19.37
CA ARG A 494 -16.72 -30.12 19.84
C ARG A 494 -15.84 -29.19 20.66
N GLN A 495 -15.03 -29.73 21.58
CA GLN A 495 -14.12 -28.93 22.39
C GLN A 495 -13.08 -28.21 21.52
N ARG A 496 -12.56 -28.87 20.49
CA ARG A 496 -11.61 -28.24 19.55
C ARG A 496 -12.24 -27.15 18.68
N LEU A 497 -13.51 -27.32 18.33
CA LEU A 497 -14.26 -26.35 17.52
C LEU A 497 -14.65 -25.09 18.32
N LYS A 498 -14.68 -25.14 19.65
CA LYS A 498 -15.00 -23.94 20.45
C LYS A 498 -14.02 -22.80 20.13
N PRO A 499 -14.52 -21.57 19.90
CA PRO A 499 -13.66 -20.40 19.71
C PRO A 499 -12.79 -20.11 20.94
N ASP A 500 -11.58 -19.62 20.71
CA ASP A 500 -10.65 -19.24 21.78
C ASP A 500 -10.99 -17.86 22.39
N THR A 501 -11.86 -17.10 21.74
CA THR A 501 -12.27 -15.74 22.12
C THR A 501 -13.66 -15.41 21.57
N GLU A 502 -14.36 -14.49 22.22
CA GLU A 502 -15.62 -13.91 21.74
C GLU A 502 -15.40 -12.81 20.69
N ILE A 503 -14.16 -12.33 20.54
CA ILE A 503 -13.79 -11.29 19.57
C ILE A 503 -13.76 -11.88 18.16
N GLY A 504 -14.38 -11.18 17.20
CA GLY A 504 -14.48 -11.61 15.80
C GLY A 504 -15.90 -11.83 15.31
N ILE A 505 -16.88 -11.86 16.22
CA ILE A 505 -18.31 -11.93 15.87
C ILE A 505 -18.74 -10.63 15.17
N GLY A 506 -19.71 -10.75 14.25
CA GLY A 506 -20.37 -9.61 13.62
C GLY A 506 -19.75 -9.20 12.29
N GLU A 507 -19.80 -7.89 12.00
CA GLU A 507 -19.31 -7.32 10.74
C GLU A 507 -17.79 -7.15 10.76
N TRP A 508 -17.17 -7.42 9.61
CA TRP A 508 -15.76 -7.15 9.35
C TRP A 508 -15.60 -5.99 8.37
N VAL A 509 -14.52 -5.23 8.51
CA VAL A 509 -14.19 -4.11 7.63
C VAL A 509 -12.77 -4.26 7.10
N ASP A 510 -12.54 -3.75 5.89
CA ASP A 510 -11.20 -3.55 5.33
C ASP A 510 -10.87 -2.06 5.42
N ILE A 511 -9.98 -1.69 6.35
CA ILE A 511 -9.56 -0.31 6.55
C ILE A 511 -8.27 -0.02 5.77
N SER A 512 -8.29 -0.35 4.48
CA SER A 512 -7.17 -0.21 3.54
C SER A 512 -5.98 -1.10 3.85
N GLY A 513 -6.20 -2.42 3.79
CA GLY A 513 -5.17 -3.45 3.94
C GLY A 513 -5.36 -4.31 5.18
N LEU A 514 -5.74 -3.69 6.30
CA LEU A 514 -6.05 -4.38 7.55
C LEU A 514 -7.53 -4.78 7.55
N ILE A 515 -7.76 -6.09 7.57
CA ILE A 515 -9.08 -6.69 7.68
C ILE A 515 -9.30 -7.04 9.15
N ALA A 516 -10.28 -6.40 9.79
CA ALA A 516 -10.52 -6.54 11.22
C ALA A 516 -12.02 -6.54 11.56
N PRO A 517 -12.40 -7.10 12.74
CA PRO A 517 -13.76 -6.96 13.26
C PRO A 517 -14.11 -5.49 13.48
N LYS A 518 -15.29 -5.07 13.05
CA LYS A 518 -15.74 -3.68 13.19
C LYS A 518 -15.82 -3.23 14.65
N SER A 519 -16.17 -4.14 15.56
CA SER A 519 -16.20 -3.90 17.01
C SER A 519 -14.84 -3.48 17.57
N GLU A 520 -13.74 -4.04 17.09
CA GLU A 520 -12.39 -3.68 17.53
C GLU A 520 -11.96 -2.30 16.98
N ILE A 521 -12.39 -1.96 15.76
CA ILE A 521 -12.20 -0.61 15.21
C ILE A 521 -13.01 0.42 16.01
N GLU A 522 -14.24 0.09 16.39
CA GLU A 522 -15.08 0.95 17.23
C GLU A 522 -14.50 1.14 18.63
N LYS A 523 -13.97 0.08 19.25
CA LYS A 523 -13.24 0.18 20.53
C LYS A 523 -12.04 1.12 20.43
N LEU A 524 -11.23 1.00 19.37
CA LEU A 524 -10.11 1.92 19.12
C LEU A 524 -10.60 3.37 18.98
N MET A 525 -11.64 3.61 18.18
CA MET A 525 -12.21 4.95 17.99
C MET A 525 -12.73 5.53 19.31
N ASN A 526 -13.44 4.75 20.11
CA ASN A 526 -13.96 5.18 21.42
C ASN A 526 -12.82 5.45 22.42
N GLY A 527 -11.74 4.66 22.37
CA GLY A 527 -10.53 4.89 23.17
C GLY A 527 -9.82 6.20 22.80
N ILE A 528 -9.84 6.59 21.53
CA ILE A 528 -9.31 7.89 21.08
C ILE A 528 -10.23 9.03 21.54
N GLU A 529 -11.55 8.91 21.36
CA GLU A 529 -12.52 9.93 21.77
C GLU A 529 -12.51 10.19 23.28
N SER A 530 -12.37 9.14 24.10
CA SER A 530 -12.29 9.26 25.56
C SER A 530 -10.94 9.77 26.06
N GLY A 531 -9.91 9.83 25.20
CA GLY A 531 -8.56 10.24 25.56
C GLY A 531 -7.68 9.13 26.18
N GLU A 532 -8.19 7.91 26.33
CA GLU A 532 -7.41 6.72 26.72
C GLU A 532 -6.23 6.50 25.76
N ILE A 533 -6.49 6.68 24.45
CA ILE A 533 -5.51 6.56 23.38
C ILE A 533 -5.19 7.96 22.84
N ASN A 534 -4.07 8.54 23.28
CA ASN A 534 -3.71 9.94 22.99
C ASN A 534 -2.32 10.13 22.34
N ARG A 535 -1.74 9.05 21.78
CA ARG A 535 -0.45 9.06 21.07
C ARG A 535 -0.50 8.19 19.83
N LEU A 536 0.16 8.61 18.75
CA LEU A 536 0.29 7.85 17.50
C LEU A 536 0.83 6.43 17.73
N LYS A 537 1.80 6.28 18.65
CA LYS A 537 2.36 4.97 19.03
C LYS A 537 1.29 3.98 19.52
N HIS A 538 0.34 4.45 20.34
CA HIS A 538 -0.71 3.59 20.90
C HIS A 538 -1.76 3.23 19.85
N ILE A 539 -2.11 4.16 18.95
CA ILE A 539 -2.98 3.88 17.81
C ILE A 539 -2.36 2.78 16.92
N ASN A 540 -1.09 2.95 16.53
CA ASN A 540 -0.39 1.95 15.71
C ASN A 540 -0.21 0.60 16.42
N ALA A 541 -0.03 0.58 17.73
CA ALA A 541 0.02 -0.65 18.51
C ALA A 541 -1.31 -1.43 18.48
N ARG A 542 -2.46 -0.74 18.51
CA ARG A 542 -3.78 -1.39 18.39
C ARG A 542 -4.00 -2.00 17.02
N PHE A 543 -3.56 -1.35 15.94
CA PHE A 543 -3.59 -1.97 14.61
C PHE A 543 -2.71 -3.22 14.53
N ALA A 544 -1.51 -3.19 15.15
CA ALA A 544 -0.61 -4.33 15.22
C ALA A 544 -1.25 -5.53 15.94
N GLU A 545 -1.92 -5.26 17.07
CA GLU A 545 -2.64 -6.25 17.87
C GLU A 545 -3.75 -6.92 17.04
N MET A 546 -4.57 -6.14 16.33
CA MET A 546 -5.63 -6.68 15.46
C MET A 546 -5.06 -7.55 14.33
N HIS A 547 -3.96 -7.12 13.72
CA HIS A 547 -3.32 -7.88 12.64
C HIS A 547 -2.72 -9.20 13.14
N THR A 548 -2.05 -9.17 14.30
CA THR A 548 -1.45 -10.36 14.92
C THR A 548 -2.51 -11.40 15.30
N ASN A 549 -3.66 -10.95 15.80
CA ASN A 549 -4.77 -11.83 16.22
C ASN A 549 -5.75 -12.20 15.10
N TYR A 550 -5.45 -11.85 13.85
CA TYR A 550 -6.35 -12.02 12.70
C TYR A 550 -6.96 -13.42 12.60
N TYR A 551 -6.14 -14.48 12.62
CA TYR A 551 -6.62 -15.86 12.45
C TYR A 551 -7.46 -16.35 13.63
N THR A 552 -7.20 -15.86 14.84
CA THR A 552 -8.00 -16.15 16.03
C THR A 552 -9.39 -15.54 15.88
N TYR A 553 -9.48 -14.27 15.48
CA TYR A 553 -10.75 -13.59 15.24
C TYR A 553 -11.50 -14.18 14.04
N GLU A 554 -10.78 -14.52 12.96
CA GLU A 554 -11.34 -15.18 11.77
C GLU A 554 -12.03 -16.49 12.15
N TRP A 555 -11.42 -17.29 13.03
CA TRP A 555 -12.01 -18.54 13.49
C TRP A 555 -13.33 -18.31 14.23
N THR A 556 -13.38 -17.37 15.17
CA THR A 556 -14.62 -17.03 15.89
C THR A 556 -15.74 -16.63 14.91
N TRP A 557 -15.41 -15.84 13.89
CA TRP A 557 -16.35 -15.46 12.85
C TRP A 557 -16.81 -16.65 12.00
N ALA A 558 -15.87 -17.46 11.51
CA ALA A 558 -16.15 -18.61 10.66
C ALA A 558 -17.02 -19.64 11.39
N TYR A 559 -16.71 -19.92 12.66
CA TYR A 559 -17.47 -20.82 13.52
C TYR A 559 -18.95 -20.41 13.62
N ASN A 560 -19.23 -19.13 13.87
CA ASN A 560 -20.60 -18.62 13.89
C ASN A 560 -21.30 -18.75 12.52
N LYS A 561 -20.60 -18.46 11.43
CA LYS A 561 -21.16 -18.59 10.08
C LYS A 561 -21.36 -20.03 9.61
N ILE A 562 -20.56 -20.98 10.10
CA ILE A 562 -20.77 -22.40 9.87
C ILE A 562 -22.11 -22.84 10.49
N GLN A 563 -22.39 -22.44 11.72
CA GLN A 563 -23.65 -22.74 12.41
C GLN A 563 -24.84 -22.19 11.61
N GLU A 564 -24.78 -20.92 11.22
CA GLU A 564 -25.86 -20.26 10.46
C GLU A 564 -26.07 -20.88 9.07
N PHE A 565 -24.99 -21.12 8.33
CA PHE A 565 -25.08 -21.53 6.93
C PHE A 565 -25.46 -23.00 6.74
N TYR A 566 -24.92 -23.88 7.59
CA TYR A 566 -25.23 -25.32 7.54
C TYR A 566 -26.38 -25.73 8.48
N GLY A 567 -26.89 -24.81 9.31
CA GLY A 567 -27.97 -25.10 10.25
C GLY A 567 -27.57 -26.03 11.40
N LEU A 568 -26.31 -25.94 11.85
CA LEU A 568 -25.73 -26.86 12.84
C LEU A 568 -25.83 -26.31 14.25
N ASN A 569 -26.15 -27.19 15.21
CA ASN A 569 -26.11 -26.86 16.62
C ASN A 569 -24.73 -27.21 17.21
N PRO A 570 -24.00 -26.25 17.80
CA PRO A 570 -22.67 -26.48 18.37
C PRO A 570 -22.60 -27.53 19.47
N GLU A 571 -23.67 -27.72 20.24
CA GLU A 571 -23.70 -28.70 21.33
C GLU A 571 -23.90 -30.13 20.83
N THR A 572 -24.44 -30.31 19.62
CA THR A 572 -24.77 -31.62 19.07
C THR A 572 -23.95 -32.02 17.86
N ILE A 573 -23.11 -31.12 17.32
CA ILE A 573 -22.34 -31.37 16.09
C ILE A 573 -21.54 -32.68 16.19
N THR A 574 -21.55 -33.44 15.09
CA THR A 574 -20.97 -34.79 14.97
C THR A 574 -19.91 -34.85 13.88
N ALA A 575 -19.05 -35.87 13.94
CA ALA A 575 -18.09 -36.18 12.88
C ALA A 575 -18.77 -36.37 11.51
N LYS A 576 -19.98 -36.94 11.47
CA LYS A 576 -20.76 -37.13 10.24
C LYS A 576 -21.12 -35.81 9.57
N GLU A 577 -21.57 -34.82 10.34
CA GLU A 577 -21.88 -33.48 9.82
C GLU A 577 -20.62 -32.77 9.33
N ILE A 578 -19.50 -32.92 10.05
CA ILE A 578 -18.20 -32.36 9.62
C ILE A 578 -17.73 -33.02 8.32
N ILE A 579 -17.87 -34.34 8.17
CA ILE A 579 -17.57 -35.05 6.93
C ILE A 579 -18.42 -34.50 5.78
N ALA A 580 -19.71 -34.24 5.99
CA ALA A 580 -20.57 -33.64 4.96
C ALA A 580 -20.05 -32.24 4.53
N ILE A 581 -19.67 -31.39 5.49
CA ILE A 581 -19.07 -30.07 5.18
C ILE A 581 -17.76 -30.23 4.39
N VAL A 582 -16.92 -31.19 4.76
CA VAL A 582 -15.63 -31.46 4.08
C VAL A 582 -15.88 -32.01 2.67
N GLN A 583 -16.93 -32.80 2.45
CA GLN A 583 -17.34 -33.28 1.12
C GLN A 583 -17.82 -32.11 0.24
N ASP A 584 -18.69 -31.24 0.75
CA ASP A 584 -19.16 -30.05 0.04
C ASP A 584 -18.01 -29.09 -0.28
N TRP A 585 -17.09 -28.93 0.68
CA TRP A 585 -15.86 -28.18 0.50
C TRP A 585 -15.00 -28.78 -0.62
N LYS A 586 -14.78 -30.09 -0.62
CA LYS A 586 -13.97 -30.79 -1.63
C LYS A 586 -14.55 -30.59 -3.03
N VAL A 587 -15.86 -30.78 -3.19
CA VAL A 587 -16.57 -30.50 -4.46
C VAL A 587 -16.39 -29.05 -4.88
N SER A 588 -16.52 -28.11 -3.95
CA SER A 588 -16.41 -26.67 -4.22
C SER A 588 -15.00 -26.24 -4.61
N VAL A 589 -13.96 -26.73 -3.90
CA VAL A 589 -12.56 -26.39 -4.18
C VAL A 589 -12.11 -26.96 -5.52
N VAL A 590 -12.33 -28.26 -5.74
CA VAL A 590 -11.98 -28.93 -7.00
C VAL A 590 -12.78 -28.36 -8.15
N GLY A 591 -14.08 -28.09 -7.96
CA GLY A 591 -14.93 -27.45 -8.95
C GLY A 591 -14.43 -26.07 -9.36
N LEU A 592 -14.07 -25.22 -8.39
CA LEU A 592 -13.54 -23.89 -8.66
C LEU A 592 -12.18 -23.95 -9.38
N ASP A 593 -11.27 -24.82 -8.92
CA ASP A 593 -9.94 -24.94 -9.50
C ASP A 593 -10.00 -25.49 -10.93
N ARG A 594 -10.95 -26.39 -11.24
CA ARG A 594 -11.25 -26.80 -12.63
C ARG A 594 -11.75 -25.64 -13.49
N MET A 595 -12.61 -24.76 -12.96
CA MET A 595 -13.04 -23.57 -13.70
C MET A 595 -11.87 -22.61 -13.98
N VAL A 596 -10.93 -22.50 -13.05
CA VAL A 596 -9.70 -21.69 -13.22
C VAL A 596 -8.80 -22.30 -14.28
N TYR A 597 -8.66 -23.64 -14.27
CA TYR A 597 -7.91 -24.37 -15.28
C TYR A 597 -8.51 -24.18 -16.68
N ASP A 598 -9.84 -24.28 -16.82
CA ASP A 598 -10.53 -24.03 -18.09
C ASP A 598 -10.43 -22.57 -18.55
N ASP A 599 -10.36 -21.62 -17.61
CA ASP A 599 -10.13 -20.22 -17.94
C ASP A 599 -8.69 -19.97 -18.43
N ALA A 600 -7.70 -20.57 -17.76
CA ALA A 600 -6.30 -20.52 -18.18
C ALA A 600 -6.09 -21.10 -19.58
N ARG A 601 -6.83 -22.16 -19.95
CA ARG A 601 -6.77 -22.77 -21.30
C ARG A 601 -7.10 -21.78 -22.41
N LYS A 602 -7.93 -20.75 -22.16
CA LYS A 602 -8.25 -19.73 -23.16
C LYS A 602 -7.05 -18.87 -23.54
N GLU A 603 -6.06 -18.72 -22.65
CA GLU A 603 -4.80 -17.99 -22.91
C GLU A 603 -3.93 -18.68 -23.98
N PHE A 604 -4.23 -19.94 -24.34
CA PHE A 604 -3.50 -20.78 -25.31
C PHE A 604 -4.37 -21.12 -26.54
N SER A 605 -5.48 -20.41 -26.73
CA SER A 605 -6.37 -20.58 -27.87
C SER A 605 -5.76 -20.04 -29.17
N LEU A 606 -6.29 -20.45 -30.32
CA LEU A 606 -5.86 -19.91 -31.64
C LEU A 606 -5.96 -18.38 -31.70
N SER A 607 -6.98 -17.78 -31.09
CA SER A 607 -7.10 -16.32 -31.00
C SER A 607 -5.97 -15.67 -30.20
N ALA A 608 -5.42 -16.36 -29.19
CA ALA A 608 -4.28 -15.87 -28.42
C ALA A 608 -2.96 -15.98 -29.19
N MET A 609 -2.90 -16.82 -30.22
CA MET A 609 -1.74 -16.95 -31.13
C MET A 609 -1.73 -15.87 -32.23
N THR A 610 -2.71 -14.96 -32.26
CA THR A 610 -2.73 -13.86 -33.22
C THR A 610 -1.48 -12.99 -33.08
N GLY A 611 -0.71 -12.85 -34.17
CA GLY A 611 0.52 -12.05 -34.21
C GLY A 611 1.81 -12.84 -33.99
N PHE A 612 1.74 -14.14 -33.70
CA PHE A 612 2.90 -15.04 -33.68
C PHE A 612 3.15 -15.63 -35.07
N GLY A 613 4.41 -15.94 -35.40
CA GLY A 613 4.80 -16.42 -36.71
C GLY A 613 4.45 -15.43 -37.82
N ALA A 614 4.83 -14.16 -37.66
CA ALA A 614 4.36 -13.02 -38.46
C ALA A 614 4.40 -13.22 -39.99
N ASP A 615 5.41 -13.93 -40.50
CA ASP A 615 5.59 -14.25 -41.92
C ASP A 615 5.48 -15.76 -42.22
N GLY A 616 5.00 -16.55 -41.25
CA GLY A 616 5.06 -18.00 -41.25
C GLY A 616 3.73 -18.70 -41.52
N SER A 617 3.84 -20.02 -41.71
CA SER A 617 2.75 -20.97 -41.72
C SER A 617 2.09 -21.11 -40.33
N ARG A 618 0.96 -21.83 -40.26
CA ARG A 618 0.31 -22.15 -38.98
C ARG A 618 1.19 -22.95 -38.04
N ASP A 619 2.11 -23.75 -38.57
CA ASP A 619 3.01 -24.54 -37.75
C ASP A 619 4.13 -23.66 -37.19
N GLU A 620 4.67 -22.73 -37.98
CA GLU A 620 5.62 -21.71 -37.50
C GLU A 620 4.97 -20.77 -36.47
N MET A 621 3.71 -20.37 -36.66
CA MET A 621 2.94 -19.62 -35.65
C MET A 621 2.84 -20.37 -34.31
N LYS A 622 2.56 -21.68 -34.35
CA LYS A 622 2.49 -22.50 -33.12
C LYS A 622 3.86 -22.64 -32.47
N LEU A 623 4.89 -22.92 -33.25
CA LEU A 623 6.26 -23.04 -32.74
C LEU A 623 6.74 -21.73 -32.12
N ASP A 624 6.50 -20.60 -32.78
CA ASP A 624 6.82 -19.26 -32.25
C ASP A 624 6.05 -18.98 -30.96
N PHE A 625 4.74 -19.25 -30.94
CA PHE A 625 3.94 -19.12 -29.73
C PHE A 625 4.47 -20.00 -28.60
N GLU A 626 4.77 -21.27 -28.85
CA GLU A 626 5.32 -22.19 -27.84
C GLU A 626 6.70 -21.74 -27.33
N GLN A 627 7.57 -21.20 -28.18
CA GLN A 627 8.87 -20.68 -27.74
C GLN A 627 8.74 -19.41 -26.89
N VAL A 628 7.78 -18.53 -27.19
CA VAL A 628 7.62 -17.26 -26.49
C VAL A 628 6.74 -17.38 -25.24
N ARG A 629 5.69 -18.19 -25.30
CA ARG A 629 4.65 -18.32 -24.26
C ARG A 629 4.72 -19.63 -23.49
N GLY A 630 5.44 -20.63 -24.00
CA GLY A 630 5.42 -21.99 -23.51
C GLY A 630 4.21 -22.78 -24.01
N ASP A 631 4.21 -24.08 -23.77
CA ASP A 631 3.03 -24.92 -23.94
C ASP A 631 2.13 -24.89 -22.70
N PHE A 632 0.87 -25.31 -22.87
CA PHE A 632 -0.13 -25.26 -21.81
C PHE A 632 0.16 -26.26 -20.68
N GLU A 633 0.64 -27.46 -21.00
CA GLU A 633 0.80 -28.56 -20.04
C GLU A 633 2.03 -28.33 -19.13
N SER A 634 3.10 -27.74 -19.66
CA SER A 634 4.29 -27.37 -18.89
C SER A 634 4.17 -26.02 -18.18
N ASN A 635 3.09 -25.27 -18.41
CA ASN A 635 2.94 -23.94 -17.83
C ASN A 635 2.95 -24.00 -16.28
N PRO A 636 3.87 -23.29 -15.60
CA PRO A 636 4.03 -23.42 -14.14
C PRO A 636 2.76 -23.10 -13.34
N PHE A 637 1.89 -22.22 -13.85
CA PHE A 637 0.62 -21.92 -13.21
C PHE A 637 -0.37 -23.08 -13.36
N VAL A 638 -0.46 -23.67 -14.55
CA VAL A 638 -1.35 -24.81 -14.83
C VAL A 638 -0.96 -26.01 -13.99
N THR A 639 0.33 -26.35 -13.94
CA THR A 639 0.86 -27.41 -13.08
C THR A 639 0.58 -27.14 -11.60
N ALA A 640 0.71 -25.88 -11.15
CA ALA A 640 0.40 -25.50 -9.77
C ALA A 640 -1.11 -25.65 -9.44
N VAL A 641 -2.01 -25.38 -10.38
CA VAL A 641 -3.46 -25.60 -10.20
C VAL A 641 -3.78 -27.08 -10.10
N LEU A 642 -3.22 -27.92 -10.98
CA LEU A 642 -3.41 -29.38 -10.93
C LEU A 642 -2.88 -29.96 -9.62
N LYS A 643 -1.66 -29.57 -9.22
CA LYS A 643 -1.10 -29.96 -7.93
C LYS A 643 -1.97 -29.51 -6.76
N HIS A 644 -2.49 -28.28 -6.81
CA HIS A 644 -3.40 -27.78 -5.77
C HIS A 644 -4.70 -28.59 -5.69
N ILE A 645 -5.24 -29.06 -6.81
CA ILE A 645 -6.39 -29.98 -6.84
C ILE A 645 -6.04 -31.29 -6.13
N ASP A 646 -4.89 -31.89 -6.43
CA ASP A 646 -4.45 -33.14 -5.81
C ASP A 646 -4.22 -32.97 -4.31
N ASP A 647 -3.45 -31.94 -3.91
CA ASP A 647 -3.14 -31.63 -2.52
C ASP A 647 -4.43 -31.38 -1.70
N LYS A 648 -5.41 -30.66 -2.26
CA LYS A 648 -6.67 -30.37 -1.58
C LYS A 648 -7.61 -31.58 -1.52
N THR A 649 -7.60 -32.42 -2.55
CA THR A 649 -8.34 -33.68 -2.55
C THR A 649 -7.79 -34.60 -1.45
N ALA A 650 -6.47 -34.77 -1.39
CA ALA A 650 -5.79 -35.55 -0.37
C ALA A 650 -6.05 -35.02 1.04
N LEU A 651 -6.02 -33.69 1.23
CA LEU A 651 -6.32 -33.06 2.52
C LEU A 651 -7.76 -33.34 2.99
N GLY A 652 -8.74 -33.27 2.08
CA GLY A 652 -10.12 -33.60 2.40
C GLY A 652 -10.30 -35.08 2.76
N ASP A 653 -9.71 -35.97 1.97
CA ASP A 653 -9.79 -37.41 2.18
C ASP A 653 -9.06 -37.84 3.46
N GLU A 654 -7.94 -37.21 3.79
CA GLU A 654 -7.23 -37.40 5.06
C GLU A 654 -8.14 -37.11 6.25
N LEU A 655 -8.75 -35.92 6.30
CA LEU A 655 -9.62 -35.56 7.41
C LEU A 655 -10.85 -36.47 7.49
N ILE A 656 -11.49 -36.78 6.36
CA ILE A 656 -12.63 -37.71 6.30
C ILE A 656 -12.24 -39.09 6.86
N ASN A 657 -11.09 -39.62 6.47
CA ASN A 657 -10.61 -40.90 6.97
C ASN A 657 -10.27 -40.84 8.47
N ARG A 658 -9.64 -39.74 8.92
CA ARG A 658 -9.23 -39.56 10.32
C ARG A 658 -10.42 -39.53 11.28
N ILE A 659 -11.50 -38.84 10.94
CA ILE A 659 -12.69 -38.75 11.80
C ILE A 659 -13.80 -39.73 11.40
N GLY A 660 -13.62 -40.48 10.30
CA GLY A 660 -14.62 -41.41 9.76
C GLY A 660 -14.99 -42.55 10.71
N GLN A 661 -14.08 -42.93 11.61
CA GLN A 661 -14.35 -43.94 12.64
C GLN A 661 -15.32 -43.44 13.73
N LEU A 662 -15.55 -42.13 13.82
CA LEU A 662 -16.43 -41.48 14.80
C LEU A 662 -17.81 -41.12 14.23
N ALA A 663 -18.03 -41.36 12.93
CA ALA A 663 -19.16 -40.86 12.13
C ALA A 663 -20.38 -41.80 12.09
#